data_AF-A0A182LTC5-F1
#
_entry.id   AF-A0A182LTC5-F1
#
_cell.length_a   1.000
_cell.length_b   1.000
_cell.length_c   1.000
_cell.angle_alpha   90.00
_cell.angle_beta   90.00
_cell.angle_gamma   90.00
#
_symmetry.space_group_name_H-M   'P 1'
#
loop_
_entity.id
_entity.type
_entity.pdbx_description
1 polymer ?
#
loop_
_entity_poly.entity_id
_entity_poly.type
_entity_poly.pdbx_seq_one_letter_code
_entity_poly.pdbx_strand_id
1 'polypeptide(L)'
;MKVSEWSRVPRHDIGATLAVSVPPFQLVSHELSVEFTVLISVLIHSSAPARGLNLVAYISQRGLHGEISFSQNNDRQVQITAELETTLQYPEQAWSWGVYQLPVDYTIVDPQERCQIARLGEQLWSFDDDLGYLMLPGNESTTWLNDIALTGEKGLWGKSLVLYDPNINVRICATIVTRDGSEDHLAEARFSSPVTGSIYFRWLAAKESNHSDTLIHSNLFHIRDQSRKMGNPAYTEHMWKIYVTDIFESEAQNAEENCNKLQLVFDPQNRGAGNAIGDIDGRVGTLRITTNARQNQYPQLFHDHQLVLLPSDLYGPSRKLYVVVFDPNHPDTFLACAKIRHQKPKTARVLVDGSGMRGDIRFTQRSRFEPTWVQANFGATGNESDANIRYAKDVSSFRINQLPLEAYAGPEERYCLTGGATFNPTGIVEKDIPPPGYGTQDQYPVGDLSGKLMNRNKKEPHSYYLPGSSAELSGLYWDTFLPLQGPNAITFRSFSVLRYNRSMPTNITQAPWACGTIALYEYNRPYQVPILTAQVLFRYPIVGRILFRQVKDEYWTETAAIFEYLIHADGSTVNRTADHRWAITDEPPGKDFYDWQNRCVSTGGVYNPFKAAPLMGKGWEEVCTGSSVELCRVGDLSSRLGGLAIAGHKREAAMISRKMYIDLNLPLSGHASVIGRSLVIFDDNGPKARGERLACSVIGGYHRRKAVARDWYSNGDPLTMKGKLELVQQSEYDLTNAEVDFKGLDKNSGYHVHIAPVEGDLEFPCEDSTVYGHWNPRDVDPKQSPPPTLGSTDEYELGDLSGKFGTLDGETMYEQTYNDTRLPLFGYESIIGRSIVVHKKEKNRRWACSTLERGYSPNEAREIRAIASFHHPTGYAYGYIRLTQLIGNDNSQSDTIIEVKLRYPGKHDRNVTHNHNWNIWVNPVGVDATVKQVETRCVAAGYVWNPYYTQLADPLNQELYKQECGPDNPLRCYVGDVSARLGPISIGSRRQVFTDSNFPLEGTVSALGRSIVIFGADYSGFRFACANIEPDHDIVKYINLKKPPRFVVAQFLEDVRFVMGLPEWMLAIDSRSTKTLHNDACIQMIVHFKGPSAHKIEQDFSRLLAVGRLDAPSIFIPGYVNSKRKRTLSYRTCGVRDPNEKSAKVLFGRSGVVRNLPLGPVTMLLLPLLRLFHQFML
;
A
#
# COMPACT_ATOMS: atom_id res chain seq x y z
N MET A 1 29.12 41.80 8.22
CA MET A 1 29.12 43.19 7.71
C MET A 1 28.08 43.99 8.51
N LYS A 2 28.00 45.33 8.37
CA LYS A 2 27.15 46.25 9.19
C LYS A 2 25.68 45.78 9.32
N VAL A 3 24.97 45.86 10.46
CA VAL A 3 24.61 47.04 11.33
C VAL A 3 23.69 48.01 10.57
N SER A 4 22.57 48.56 11.10
CA SER A 4 21.98 48.65 12.47
C SER A 4 20.43 48.43 12.44
N GLU A 5 19.50 48.72 13.38
CA GLU A 5 19.37 49.23 14.79
C GLU A 5 17.96 48.72 15.30
N TRP A 6 17.46 48.63 16.56
CA TRP A 6 17.70 49.08 17.96
C TRP A 6 16.65 50.07 18.54
N SER A 7 15.84 49.64 19.54
CA SER A 7 15.30 50.40 20.72
C SER A 7 14.18 49.59 21.44
N ARG A 8 14.32 49.10 22.69
CA ARG A 8 14.35 49.73 24.06
C ARG A 8 12.93 49.99 24.66
N VAL A 9 12.46 49.23 25.67
CA VAL A 9 12.72 49.30 27.16
C VAL A 9 11.78 50.33 27.87
N PRO A 10 11.23 50.16 29.12
CA PRO A 10 11.69 49.40 30.32
C PRO A 10 10.61 48.55 31.09
N ARG A 11 10.86 48.26 32.38
CA ARG A 11 10.10 47.39 33.34
C ARG A 11 9.14 48.16 34.29
N HIS A 12 8.18 47.45 34.90
CA HIS A 12 7.81 47.40 36.34
C HIS A 12 6.73 46.28 36.50
N ASP A 13 6.73 45.36 37.48
CA ASP A 13 6.70 45.40 38.96
C ASP A 13 5.28 45.55 39.57
N ILE A 14 5.02 44.82 40.69
CA ILE A 14 3.76 44.73 41.47
C ILE A 14 2.62 43.95 40.77
N GLY A 15 1.82 43.08 41.40
CA GLY A 15 1.94 42.49 42.75
C GLY A 15 0.70 41.70 43.24
N ALA A 16 0.95 40.51 43.79
CA ALA A 16 0.24 39.83 44.90
C ALA A 16 -1.25 39.35 44.83
N THR A 17 -1.37 38.03 45.06
CA THR A 17 -2.30 37.33 46.00
C THR A 17 -3.78 37.01 45.68
N LEU A 18 -4.17 35.83 46.20
CA LEU A 18 -5.51 35.26 46.49
C LEU A 18 -6.37 34.80 45.28
N ALA A 19 -7.17 33.72 45.35
CA ALA A 19 -7.20 32.45 46.12
C ALA A 19 -8.50 31.68 45.69
N VAL A 20 -8.87 30.60 46.41
CA VAL A 20 -10.17 29.89 46.36
C VAL A 20 -10.37 28.95 45.15
N SER A 21 -10.89 27.71 45.27
CA SER A 21 -10.55 26.57 46.15
C SER A 21 -11.43 25.37 45.79
N VAL A 22 -10.88 24.16 45.69
CA VAL A 22 -11.65 22.89 45.75
C VAL A 22 -10.84 21.84 46.52
N PRO A 23 -11.38 21.25 47.60
CA PRO A 23 -10.72 20.18 48.38
C PRO A 23 -11.41 18.81 48.14
N PRO A 24 -11.30 17.76 48.98
CA PRO A 24 -10.36 16.66 48.73
C PRO A 24 -11.03 15.27 48.79
N PHE A 25 -10.25 14.19 48.70
CA PHE A 25 -10.39 13.06 49.64
C PHE A 25 -9.07 12.30 49.84
N GLN A 26 -8.96 11.61 50.98
CA GLN A 26 -7.69 11.29 51.65
C GLN A 26 -7.07 9.95 51.25
N LEU A 27 -5.74 9.89 51.33
CA LEU A 27 -4.99 8.74 51.86
C LEU A 27 -4.25 9.20 53.13
N VAL A 28 -3.96 8.28 54.06
CA VAL A 28 -3.65 8.58 55.48
C VAL A 28 -2.19 8.21 55.86
N SER A 29 -1.70 8.92 56.88
CA SER A 29 -0.37 8.95 57.54
C SER A 29 0.28 7.58 57.88
N HIS A 30 1.58 7.48 58.21
CA HIS A 30 2.53 8.38 58.90
C HIS A 30 3.92 8.40 58.23
N GLU A 31 4.59 9.55 58.07
CA GLU A 31 5.40 10.33 59.05
C GLU A 31 6.62 9.60 59.64
N LEU A 32 7.82 10.11 59.33
CA LEU A 32 8.75 10.64 60.34
C LEU A 32 9.80 11.58 59.70
N SER A 33 10.50 12.36 60.52
CA SER A 33 11.13 13.64 60.16
C SER A 33 12.57 13.56 59.65
N VAL A 34 12.93 14.50 58.77
CA VAL A 34 14.32 14.77 58.35
C VAL A 34 14.97 15.78 59.30
N GLU A 35 16.13 15.42 59.87
CA GLU A 35 17.38 16.22 59.94
C GLU A 35 18.29 15.69 61.06
N PHE A 36 19.50 15.21 60.72
CA PHE A 36 20.75 15.58 61.40
C PHE A 36 22.01 15.03 60.67
N THR A 37 23.08 15.81 60.61
CA THR A 37 24.48 15.38 60.37
C THR A 37 24.82 14.45 59.18
N VAL A 38 24.73 14.98 57.95
CA VAL A 38 25.87 15.47 57.12
C VAL A 38 27.19 14.65 56.99
N LEU A 39 27.44 13.56 57.75
CA LEU A 39 28.79 12.95 57.87
C LEU A 39 28.98 11.55 57.23
N ILE A 40 28.05 11.08 56.40
CA ILE A 40 28.19 9.80 55.65
C ILE A 40 28.07 10.05 54.12
N SER A 41 28.75 11.08 53.63
CA SER A 41 28.73 11.55 52.24
C SER A 41 30.05 11.33 51.47
N VAL A 42 31.02 10.65 52.09
CA VAL A 42 32.39 10.46 51.54
C VAL A 42 32.76 8.98 51.30
N LEU A 43 32.04 8.02 51.91
CA LEU A 43 32.36 6.59 51.87
C LEU A 43 31.38 5.70 51.08
N ILE A 44 30.41 6.31 50.38
CA ILE A 44 29.59 5.61 49.37
C ILE A 44 29.71 6.37 48.05
N HIS A 45 30.91 6.37 47.47
CA HIS A 45 31.02 6.41 46.01
C HIS A 45 30.55 5.05 45.51
N SER A 46 29.26 4.93 45.24
CA SER A 46 28.72 3.78 44.54
C SER A 46 29.39 3.70 43.17
N SER A 47 30.21 2.68 42.97
CA SER A 47 30.68 2.30 41.64
C SER A 47 29.47 1.91 40.80
N ALA A 48 28.94 2.85 40.04
CA ALA A 48 28.08 2.52 38.91
C ALA A 48 28.90 1.56 38.03
N PRO A 49 28.44 0.31 37.80
CA PRO A 49 29.20 -0.60 36.97
C PRO A 49 29.33 0.02 35.58
N ALA A 50 30.56 0.21 35.12
CA ALA A 50 30.80 0.55 33.73
C ALA A 50 30.11 -0.52 32.88
N ARG A 51 29.20 -0.11 32.00
CA ARG A 51 28.42 -1.05 31.18
C ARG A 51 29.35 -1.65 30.12
N GLY A 52 30.03 -2.73 30.50
CA GLY A 52 30.77 -3.57 29.57
C GLY A 52 29.85 -4.09 28.47
N LEU A 53 30.43 -4.32 27.30
CA LEU A 53 29.71 -4.90 26.17
C LEU A 53 29.14 -6.27 26.57
N ASN A 54 27.86 -6.49 26.29
CA ASN A 54 27.18 -7.75 26.59
C ASN A 54 26.72 -8.41 25.28
N LEU A 55 27.32 -9.55 24.98
CA LEU A 55 27.04 -10.33 23.77
C LEU A 55 26.20 -11.57 24.10
N VAL A 56 25.48 -12.07 23.09
CA VAL A 56 24.62 -13.24 23.21
C VAL A 56 24.51 -13.97 21.86
N ALA A 57 24.43 -15.30 21.90
CA ALA A 57 24.14 -16.17 20.78
C ALA A 57 22.87 -16.98 21.09
N TYR A 58 21.85 -16.84 20.24
CA TYR A 58 20.55 -17.49 20.39
C TYR A 58 20.49 -18.79 19.58
N ILE A 59 20.22 -19.91 20.24
CA ILE A 59 20.29 -21.27 19.67
C ILE A 59 18.93 -21.94 19.81
N SER A 60 18.40 -22.53 18.72
CA SER A 60 17.14 -23.29 18.75
C SER A 60 17.09 -24.28 17.58
N GLN A 61 17.96 -25.29 17.61
CA GLN A 61 18.17 -26.21 16.49
C GLN A 61 18.52 -27.61 17.01
N ARG A 62 18.07 -28.67 16.33
CA ARG A 62 18.45 -30.08 16.58
C ARG A 62 18.27 -30.56 18.03
N GLY A 63 17.23 -30.09 18.70
CA GLY A 63 16.91 -30.49 20.07
C GLY A 63 17.66 -29.72 21.16
N LEU A 64 18.46 -28.70 20.83
CA LEU A 64 19.05 -27.74 21.77
C LEU A 64 18.41 -26.35 21.63
N HIS A 65 17.91 -25.79 22.74
CA HIS A 65 17.30 -24.46 22.79
C HIS A 65 17.87 -23.61 23.93
N GLY A 66 18.17 -22.34 23.69
CA GLY A 66 18.53 -21.38 24.75
C GLY A 66 19.45 -20.27 24.27
N GLU A 67 20.24 -19.72 25.19
CA GLU A 67 21.21 -18.67 24.90
C GLU A 67 22.57 -18.94 25.55
N ILE A 68 23.65 -18.60 24.82
CA ILE A 68 25.01 -18.52 25.37
C ILE A 68 25.40 -17.04 25.35
N SER A 69 25.78 -16.50 26.50
CA SER A 69 26.08 -15.08 26.68
C SER A 69 27.51 -14.84 27.15
N PHE A 70 28.03 -13.68 26.79
CA PHE A 70 29.42 -13.27 27.01
C PHE A 70 29.42 -11.84 27.58
N SER A 71 29.92 -11.67 28.79
CA SER A 71 30.00 -10.37 29.48
C SER A 71 31.42 -10.09 29.96
N GLN A 72 31.81 -8.81 29.98
CA GLN A 72 33.11 -8.43 30.53
C GLN A 72 33.09 -8.54 32.06
N ASN A 73 33.94 -9.38 32.64
CA ASN A 73 34.07 -9.55 34.09
C ASN A 73 35.18 -8.65 34.66
N ASN A 74 36.36 -8.69 34.03
CA ASN A 74 37.52 -7.83 34.29
C ASN A 74 38.16 -7.41 32.97
N ASP A 75 39.09 -6.44 32.98
CA ASP A 75 39.80 -5.90 31.78
C ASP A 75 40.48 -6.93 30.87
N ARG A 76 40.64 -8.18 31.33
CA ARG A 76 41.22 -9.30 30.56
C ARG A 76 40.31 -10.51 30.42
N GLN A 77 39.22 -10.59 31.18
CA GLN A 77 38.44 -11.82 31.32
C GLN A 77 36.96 -11.61 30.99
N VAL A 78 36.47 -12.48 30.13
CA VAL A 78 35.07 -12.60 29.75
C VAL A 78 34.44 -13.74 30.53
N GLN A 79 33.30 -13.47 31.14
CA GLN A 79 32.42 -14.50 31.66
C GLN A 79 31.57 -15.05 30.52
N ILE A 80 31.64 -16.36 30.34
CA ILE A 80 30.80 -17.12 29.42
C ILE A 80 29.71 -17.77 30.27
N THR A 81 28.44 -17.62 29.89
CA THR A 81 27.30 -18.19 30.61
C THR A 81 26.36 -18.87 29.61
N ALA A 82 26.27 -20.19 29.68
CA ALA A 82 25.34 -20.98 28.89
C ALA A 82 24.08 -21.26 29.71
N GLU A 83 22.92 -20.98 29.13
CA GLU A 83 21.60 -21.32 29.68
C GLU A 83 20.77 -22.01 28.59
N LEU A 84 20.68 -23.34 28.69
CA LEU A 84 20.30 -24.24 27.61
C LEU A 84 19.36 -25.34 28.09
N GLU A 85 18.43 -25.73 27.21
CA GLU A 85 17.38 -26.73 27.43
C GLU A 85 17.41 -27.78 26.32
N THR A 86 17.52 -29.05 26.69
CA THR A 86 17.37 -30.18 25.75
C THR A 86 15.90 -30.53 25.54
N THR A 87 15.56 -31.00 24.34
CA THR A 87 14.22 -31.54 24.04
C THR A 87 14.10 -33.00 24.45
N LEU A 88 12.87 -33.46 24.74
CA LEU A 88 12.61 -34.87 25.11
C LEU A 88 13.02 -35.90 24.03
N GLN A 89 13.21 -35.47 22.78
CA GLN A 89 13.68 -36.31 21.69
C GLN A 89 15.20 -36.54 21.72
N TYR A 90 15.95 -35.61 22.31
CA TYR A 90 17.41 -35.60 22.38
C TYR A 90 17.85 -35.19 23.80
N PRO A 91 17.55 -35.98 24.84
CA PRO A 91 17.80 -35.57 26.23
C PRO A 91 19.30 -35.55 26.57
N GLU A 92 20.06 -36.49 26.00
CA GLU A 92 21.52 -36.60 26.14
C GLU A 92 22.19 -36.10 24.84
N GLN A 93 23.12 -35.15 24.97
CA GLN A 93 23.84 -34.52 23.85
C GLN A 93 25.27 -34.16 24.25
N ALA A 94 26.22 -34.27 23.32
CA ALA A 94 27.63 -33.90 23.55
C ALA A 94 28.14 -33.06 22.37
N TRP A 95 28.43 -31.79 22.63
CA TRP A 95 28.81 -30.83 21.59
C TRP A 95 30.26 -30.37 21.73
N SER A 96 31.03 -30.56 20.66
CA SER A 96 32.24 -29.77 20.38
C SER A 96 31.80 -28.35 20.01
N TRP A 97 32.53 -27.31 20.43
CA TRP A 97 32.10 -25.93 20.22
C TRP A 97 33.25 -24.93 19.99
N GLY A 98 32.99 -23.95 19.13
CA GLY A 98 34.00 -22.98 18.72
C GLY A 98 33.46 -21.80 17.94
N VAL A 99 34.31 -20.79 17.72
CA VAL A 99 33.94 -19.53 17.06
C VAL A 99 34.51 -19.50 15.65
N TYR A 100 33.66 -19.22 14.68
CA TYR A 100 33.97 -19.20 13.25
C TYR A 100 33.87 -17.77 12.69
N GLN A 101 34.69 -17.48 11.69
CA GLN A 101 34.99 -16.12 11.24
C GLN A 101 33.76 -15.26 10.87
N LEU A 102 32.80 -15.81 10.12
CA LEU A 102 31.69 -15.08 9.49
C LEU A 102 30.36 -15.23 10.27
N PRO A 103 29.46 -14.23 10.22
CA PRO A 103 28.13 -14.31 10.84
C PRO A 103 27.19 -15.30 10.13
N VAL A 104 26.18 -15.78 10.87
CA VAL A 104 25.12 -16.64 10.32
C VAL A 104 24.09 -15.79 9.56
N ASP A 105 23.71 -16.24 8.36
CA ASP A 105 22.67 -15.61 7.54
C ASP A 105 21.29 -16.23 7.81
N TYR A 106 20.47 -15.55 8.62
CA TYR A 106 19.16 -16.05 9.04
C TYR A 106 18.09 -16.02 7.93
N THR A 107 18.42 -15.51 6.73
CA THR A 107 17.55 -15.63 5.55
C THR A 107 17.51 -17.04 4.96
N ILE A 108 18.53 -17.86 5.25
CA ILE A 108 18.56 -19.29 4.95
C ILE A 108 17.78 -20.02 6.05
N VAL A 109 16.69 -20.69 5.67
CA VAL A 109 15.81 -21.44 6.59
C VAL A 109 16.14 -22.93 6.66
N ASP A 110 16.98 -23.45 5.76
CA ASP A 110 17.48 -24.82 5.87
C ASP A 110 18.59 -24.89 6.95
N PRO A 111 18.42 -25.73 8.00
CA PRO A 111 19.36 -25.78 9.13
C PRO A 111 20.72 -26.40 8.78
N GLN A 112 20.80 -27.20 7.71
CA GLN A 112 22.05 -27.82 7.25
C GLN A 112 22.81 -26.89 6.29
N GLU A 113 22.13 -26.19 5.39
CA GLU A 113 22.75 -25.19 4.51
C GLU A 113 23.28 -24.00 5.30
N ARG A 114 22.50 -23.51 6.26
CA ARG A 114 22.86 -22.37 7.11
C ARG A 114 24.20 -22.56 7.84
N CYS A 115 24.46 -23.77 8.36
CA CYS A 115 25.61 -24.06 9.21
C CYS A 115 26.76 -24.78 8.50
N GLN A 116 26.89 -24.63 7.17
CA GLN A 116 28.03 -25.13 6.41
C GLN A 116 29.29 -24.30 6.69
N ILE A 117 30.40 -24.96 7.03
CA ILE A 117 31.70 -24.28 7.29
C ILE A 117 32.12 -23.41 6.10
N ALA A 118 31.83 -23.82 4.85
CA ALA A 118 32.09 -23.03 3.65
C ALA A 118 31.37 -21.65 3.60
N ARG A 119 30.32 -21.44 4.41
CA ARG A 119 29.64 -20.15 4.60
C ARG A 119 30.12 -19.41 5.85
N LEU A 120 30.62 -20.11 6.86
CA LEU A 120 31.02 -19.56 8.16
C LEU A 120 32.52 -19.22 8.25
N GLY A 121 33.33 -19.66 7.28
CA GLY A 121 34.77 -19.36 7.20
C GLY A 121 35.62 -20.30 8.04
N GLU A 122 36.80 -19.83 8.45
CA GLU A 122 37.70 -20.61 9.31
C GLU A 122 37.31 -20.54 10.80
N GLN A 123 37.73 -21.56 11.56
CA GLN A 123 37.59 -21.58 13.01
C GLN A 123 38.70 -20.75 13.65
N LEU A 124 38.32 -19.75 14.45
CA LEU A 124 39.23 -18.83 15.14
C LEU A 124 39.53 -19.27 16.59
N TRP A 125 38.56 -19.93 17.24
CA TRP A 125 38.66 -20.43 18.60
C TRP A 125 38.04 -21.83 18.71
N SER A 126 38.64 -22.70 19.52
CA SER A 126 38.06 -23.96 19.99
C SER A 126 37.87 -23.85 21.49
N PHE A 127 36.70 -24.22 22.01
CA PHE A 127 36.45 -24.26 23.45
C PHE A 127 36.71 -25.64 24.05
N ASP A 128 36.86 -26.68 23.22
CA ASP A 128 37.02 -28.06 23.64
C ASP A 128 38.27 -28.29 24.53
N ASP A 129 39.35 -27.55 24.29
CA ASP A 129 40.61 -27.64 25.06
C ASP A 129 40.57 -26.84 26.38
N ASP A 130 39.95 -25.66 26.39
CA ASP A 130 39.92 -24.73 27.53
C ASP A 130 38.75 -25.01 28.50
N LEU A 131 37.57 -25.27 27.95
CA LEU A 131 36.29 -25.34 28.67
C LEU A 131 35.68 -26.75 28.70
N GLY A 132 36.20 -27.64 27.84
CA GLY A 132 35.66 -28.97 27.60
C GLY A 132 34.47 -28.99 26.62
N TYR A 133 34.05 -30.20 26.26
CA TYR A 133 32.81 -30.42 25.51
C TYR A 133 31.60 -29.98 26.33
N LEU A 134 30.61 -29.39 25.67
CA LEU A 134 29.33 -29.05 26.28
C LEU A 134 28.50 -30.35 26.43
N MET A 135 28.41 -30.86 27.66
CA MET A 135 27.75 -32.13 27.98
C MET A 135 26.35 -31.88 28.57
N LEU A 136 25.32 -32.46 27.98
CA LEU A 136 23.93 -32.32 28.41
C LEU A 136 23.32 -33.71 28.63
N PRO A 137 22.63 -33.98 29.74
CA PRO A 137 22.47 -33.11 30.91
C PRO A 137 23.79 -32.92 31.70
N GLY A 138 23.94 -31.78 32.37
CA GLY A 138 25.12 -31.39 33.14
C GLY A 138 25.52 -29.92 32.97
N ASN A 139 25.49 -29.40 31.74
CA ASN A 139 25.88 -28.03 31.39
C ASN A 139 24.70 -27.04 31.18
N GLU A 140 23.46 -27.39 31.55
CA GLU A 140 22.24 -26.61 31.27
C GLU A 140 22.28 -25.16 31.78
N SER A 141 22.94 -24.92 32.91
CA SER A 141 23.20 -23.59 33.44
C SER A 141 24.61 -23.55 34.03
N THR A 142 25.59 -23.22 33.18
CA THR A 142 27.02 -23.26 33.54
C THR A 142 27.76 -21.99 33.14
N THR A 143 28.76 -21.63 33.95
CA THR A 143 29.55 -20.41 33.82
C THR A 143 31.04 -20.71 33.80
N TRP A 144 31.76 -20.04 32.90
CA TRP A 144 33.21 -20.13 32.75
C TRP A 144 33.83 -18.73 32.70
N LEU A 145 35.14 -18.66 32.92
CA LEU A 145 35.96 -17.47 32.66
C LEU A 145 37.04 -17.85 31.63
N ASN A 146 37.23 -17.02 30.60
CA ASN A 146 38.31 -17.18 29.62
C ASN A 146 38.90 -15.80 29.26
N ASP A 147 40.18 -15.77 28.86
CA ASP A 147 40.97 -14.56 28.55
C ASP A 147 40.72 -14.04 27.11
N ILE A 148 39.54 -14.31 26.54
CA ILE A 148 39.15 -13.95 25.16
C ILE A 148 38.58 -12.52 25.10
N ALA A 149 38.86 -11.79 24.03
CA ALA A 149 38.32 -10.45 23.79
C ALA A 149 36.89 -10.47 23.23
N LEU A 150 36.02 -9.55 23.67
CA LEU A 150 34.68 -9.37 23.09
C LEU A 150 34.73 -8.74 21.68
N THR A 151 35.71 -7.88 21.42
CA THR A 151 35.89 -7.08 20.20
C THR A 151 37.28 -7.27 19.59
N GLY A 152 37.48 -6.75 18.38
CA GLY A 152 38.72 -6.85 17.61
C GLY A 152 38.73 -7.98 16.58
N GLU A 153 39.84 -8.10 15.85
CA GLU A 153 40.03 -9.07 14.77
C GLU A 153 39.69 -10.52 15.17
N LYS A 154 40.17 -10.96 16.34
CA LYS A 154 39.86 -12.26 16.98
C LYS A 154 38.76 -12.19 18.05
N GLY A 155 38.03 -11.08 18.13
CA GLY A 155 36.94 -10.89 19.10
C GLY A 155 35.76 -11.83 18.87
N LEU A 156 34.75 -11.75 19.75
CA LEU A 156 33.54 -12.57 19.64
C LEU A 156 32.41 -11.88 18.86
N TRP A 157 32.28 -10.56 18.96
CA TRP A 157 31.19 -9.79 18.35
C TRP A 157 31.15 -9.95 16.82
N GLY A 158 29.94 -10.11 16.27
CA GLY A 158 29.69 -10.18 14.83
C GLY A 158 30.12 -11.48 14.14
N LYS A 159 30.71 -12.43 14.88
CA LYS A 159 31.14 -13.75 14.40
C LYS A 159 30.08 -14.82 14.65
N SER A 160 30.29 -16.06 14.19
CA SER A 160 29.38 -17.18 14.49
C SER A 160 29.93 -18.09 15.59
N LEU A 161 29.05 -18.49 16.51
CA LEU A 161 29.25 -19.64 17.38
C LEU A 161 28.72 -20.88 16.67
N VAL A 162 29.53 -21.93 16.61
CA VAL A 162 29.18 -23.21 16.01
C VAL A 162 29.35 -24.31 17.05
N LEU A 163 28.36 -25.21 17.11
CA LEU A 163 28.43 -26.44 17.88
C LEU A 163 28.31 -27.63 16.92
N TYR A 164 29.09 -28.68 17.16
CA TYR A 164 29.23 -29.86 16.32
C TYR A 164 29.12 -31.15 17.15
N ASP A 165 28.21 -32.04 16.77
CA ASP A 165 28.13 -33.40 17.33
C ASP A 165 28.95 -34.35 16.43
N PRO A 166 30.07 -34.91 16.92
CA PRO A 166 30.94 -35.80 16.13
C PRO A 166 30.32 -37.18 15.87
N ASN A 167 29.32 -37.60 16.64
CA ASN A 167 28.70 -38.92 16.53
C ASN A 167 27.73 -39.01 15.36
N ILE A 168 26.98 -37.93 15.11
CA ILE A 168 25.98 -37.82 14.03
C ILE A 168 26.41 -36.88 12.89
N ASN A 169 27.58 -36.21 13.00
CA ASN A 169 28.10 -35.23 12.03
C ASN A 169 27.10 -34.11 11.71
N VAL A 170 26.50 -33.53 12.76
CA VAL A 170 25.52 -32.44 12.65
C VAL A 170 26.11 -31.16 13.25
N ARG A 171 25.80 -30.01 12.62
CA ARG A 171 26.15 -28.67 13.11
C ARG A 171 24.90 -27.88 13.46
N ILE A 172 25.05 -27.03 14.46
CA ILE A 172 24.12 -25.94 14.79
C ILE A 172 24.94 -24.65 14.92
N CYS A 173 24.35 -23.50 14.62
CA CYS A 173 25.09 -22.24 14.55
C CYS A 173 24.22 -21.01 14.87
N ALA A 174 24.85 -19.99 15.46
CA ALA A 174 24.22 -18.71 15.79
C ALA A 174 25.22 -17.54 15.65
N THR A 175 24.75 -16.36 15.26
CA THR A 175 25.60 -15.14 15.32
C THR A 175 25.72 -14.66 16.76
N ILE A 176 26.92 -14.25 17.15
CA ILE A 176 27.18 -13.57 18.43
C ILE A 176 26.85 -12.07 18.25
N VAL A 177 25.74 -11.63 18.84
CA VAL A 177 25.15 -10.29 18.68
C VAL A 177 25.15 -9.51 19.99
N THR A 178 24.95 -8.19 19.94
CA THR A 178 24.76 -7.39 21.17
C THR A 178 23.35 -7.57 21.73
N ARG A 179 23.22 -7.76 23.06
CA ARG A 179 21.91 -7.97 23.71
C ARG A 179 21.04 -6.71 23.56
N ASP A 180 21.53 -5.57 24.05
CA ASP A 180 20.81 -4.28 24.02
C ASP A 180 20.55 -3.76 22.60
N GLY A 181 21.41 -4.08 21.62
CA GLY A 181 21.26 -3.71 20.20
C GLY A 181 21.36 -2.22 19.86
N SER A 182 21.21 -1.32 20.84
CA SER A 182 21.17 0.14 20.64
C SER A 182 22.48 0.79 20.18
N GLU A 183 23.53 -0.01 20.01
CA GLU A 183 24.89 0.41 19.68
C GLU A 183 25.41 -0.29 18.40
N ASP A 184 24.62 -1.17 17.78
CA ASP A 184 25.04 -1.99 16.64
C ASP A 184 24.43 -1.47 15.34
N HIS A 185 25.28 -1.10 14.38
CA HIS A 185 24.87 -0.52 13.11
C HIS A 185 25.33 -1.37 11.92
N LEU A 186 24.55 -1.36 10.84
CA LEU A 186 24.86 -2.05 9.60
C LEU A 186 24.67 -1.12 8.39
N ALA A 187 25.57 -1.22 7.41
CA ALA A 187 25.39 -0.69 6.07
C ALA A 187 25.71 -1.73 4.99
N GLU A 188 25.13 -1.57 3.81
CA GLU A 188 25.38 -2.42 2.63
C GLU A 188 25.81 -1.56 1.43
N ALA A 189 26.82 -2.02 0.70
CA ALA A 189 27.15 -1.60 -0.65
C ALA A 189 26.96 -2.80 -1.59
N ARG A 190 25.83 -2.81 -2.33
CA ARG A 190 25.48 -3.89 -3.26
C ARG A 190 25.89 -3.52 -4.69
N PHE A 191 26.59 -4.42 -5.36
CA PHE A 191 27.05 -4.30 -6.74
C PHE A 191 26.07 -5.03 -7.68
N SER A 192 25.97 -4.57 -8.93
CA SER A 192 25.01 -5.12 -9.92
C SER A 192 25.58 -5.31 -11.33
N SER A 193 26.63 -4.58 -11.71
CA SER A 193 27.44 -4.85 -12.91
C SER A 193 28.78 -4.11 -12.84
N PRO A 194 29.87 -4.59 -13.46
CA PRO A 194 30.12 -5.94 -13.99
C PRO A 194 30.40 -6.99 -12.89
N VAL A 195 30.58 -6.53 -11.65
CA VAL A 195 30.66 -7.33 -10.42
C VAL A 195 29.26 -7.39 -9.79
N THR A 196 28.95 -8.49 -9.11
CA THR A 196 27.70 -8.70 -8.37
C THR A 196 27.97 -9.22 -6.96
N GLY A 197 27.02 -9.04 -6.04
CA GLY A 197 27.14 -9.35 -4.61
C GLY A 197 27.16 -8.10 -3.72
N SER A 198 27.55 -8.26 -2.45
CA SER A 198 27.49 -7.18 -1.45
C SER A 198 28.74 -7.11 -0.57
N ILE A 199 29.04 -5.88 -0.14
CA ILE A 199 29.91 -5.59 1.00
C ILE A 199 29.03 -5.05 2.14
N TYR A 200 29.16 -5.63 3.33
CA TYR A 200 28.48 -5.23 4.55
C TYR A 200 29.47 -4.60 5.52
N PHE A 201 29.13 -3.42 6.05
CA PHE A 201 29.89 -2.71 7.07
C PHE A 201 29.09 -2.76 8.36
N ARG A 202 29.61 -3.44 9.40
CA ARG A 202 28.98 -3.51 10.74
C ARG A 202 29.88 -2.79 11.74
N TRP A 203 29.35 -1.90 12.57
CA TRP A 203 30.16 -1.15 13.55
C TRP A 203 29.44 -0.92 14.88
N LEU A 204 30.22 -0.78 15.95
CA LEU A 204 29.73 -0.35 17.26
C LEU A 204 29.77 1.18 17.40
N ALA A 205 28.66 1.78 17.80
CA ALA A 205 28.52 3.21 18.05
C ALA A 205 29.02 3.57 19.46
N ALA A 206 30.26 4.05 19.53
CA ALA A 206 30.85 4.54 20.76
C ALA A 206 30.11 5.78 21.30
N LYS A 207 29.57 5.68 22.52
CA LYS A 207 28.92 6.81 23.22
C LYS A 207 29.93 7.77 23.85
N GLU A 208 31.11 7.28 24.26
CA GLU A 208 32.09 8.07 25.03
C GLU A 208 33.58 7.80 24.66
N SER A 209 33.89 6.94 23.69
CA SER A 209 35.27 6.54 23.35
C SER A 209 35.66 6.80 21.89
N ASN A 210 36.93 7.12 21.64
CA ASN A 210 37.47 7.39 20.29
C ASN A 210 37.79 6.12 19.48
N HIS A 211 37.15 4.98 19.76
CA HIS A 211 37.40 3.70 19.09
C HIS A 211 36.08 3.04 18.70
N SER A 212 35.86 2.86 17.39
CA SER A 212 34.83 1.98 16.85
C SER A 212 35.48 0.69 16.37
N ASP A 213 34.96 -0.45 16.81
CA ASP A 213 35.20 -1.72 16.14
C ASP A 213 34.29 -1.78 14.89
N THR A 214 34.89 -1.92 13.71
CA THR A 214 34.18 -2.02 12.42
C THR A 214 34.60 -3.27 11.67
N LEU A 215 33.65 -4.17 11.48
CA LEU A 215 33.78 -5.40 10.70
C LEU A 215 33.24 -5.18 9.29
N ILE A 216 34.01 -5.57 8.27
CA ILE A 216 33.63 -5.47 6.86
C ILE A 216 33.57 -6.87 6.26
N HIS A 217 32.37 -7.36 5.95
CA HIS A 217 32.14 -8.67 5.31
C HIS A 217 31.85 -8.46 3.81
N SER A 218 32.66 -9.03 2.94
CA SER A 218 32.46 -8.96 1.48
C SER A 218 32.27 -10.34 0.86
N ASN A 219 31.27 -10.47 -0.01
CA ASN A 219 31.11 -11.65 -0.87
C ASN A 219 30.73 -11.19 -2.29
N LEU A 220 31.67 -11.30 -3.23
CA LEU A 220 31.60 -10.71 -4.57
C LEU A 220 32.04 -11.68 -5.68
N PHE A 221 31.41 -11.53 -6.84
CA PHE A 221 31.56 -12.41 -8.00
C PHE A 221 31.59 -11.62 -9.31
N HIS A 222 32.32 -12.11 -10.31
CA HIS A 222 32.19 -11.63 -11.69
C HIS A 222 30.91 -12.18 -12.33
N ILE A 223 30.13 -11.33 -13.00
CA ILE A 223 28.89 -11.73 -13.71
C ILE A 223 29.20 -12.58 -14.97
N ARG A 224 30.44 -12.58 -15.42
CA ARG A 224 30.92 -13.33 -16.58
C ARG A 224 32.18 -14.10 -16.22
N ASP A 225 32.31 -15.32 -16.73
CA ASP A 225 33.51 -16.13 -16.53
C ASP A 225 34.75 -15.44 -17.12
N GLN A 226 35.69 -15.07 -16.27
CA GLN A 226 37.01 -14.55 -16.65
C GLN A 226 38.12 -15.61 -16.51
N SER A 227 37.84 -16.77 -15.90
CA SER A 227 38.85 -17.76 -15.51
C SER A 227 39.74 -18.14 -16.68
N ARG A 228 39.16 -18.62 -17.78
CA ARG A 228 39.89 -19.04 -19.00
C ARG A 228 40.68 -17.94 -19.70
N LYS A 229 40.35 -16.66 -19.48
CA LYS A 229 41.13 -15.53 -20.03
C LYS A 229 42.35 -15.18 -19.19
N MET A 230 42.31 -15.50 -17.90
CA MET A 230 43.31 -15.09 -16.91
C MET A 230 44.20 -16.25 -16.43
N GLY A 231 44.10 -17.44 -17.04
CA GLY A 231 44.89 -18.63 -16.66
C GLY A 231 44.24 -19.53 -15.60
N ASN A 232 42.91 -19.48 -15.48
CA ASN A 232 42.08 -20.16 -14.47
C ASN A 232 42.35 -19.80 -12.99
N PRO A 233 42.59 -18.53 -12.61
CA PRO A 233 42.60 -18.14 -11.19
C PRO A 233 41.18 -18.23 -10.61
N ALA A 234 41.07 -18.65 -9.35
CA ALA A 234 39.78 -18.84 -8.68
C ALA A 234 39.14 -17.52 -8.17
N TYR A 235 39.95 -16.49 -7.99
CA TYR A 235 39.57 -15.12 -7.69
C TYR A 235 40.52 -14.13 -8.37
N THR A 236 40.11 -12.87 -8.46
CA THR A 236 40.98 -11.73 -8.83
C THR A 236 41.11 -10.79 -7.64
N GLU A 237 42.28 -10.16 -7.48
CA GLU A 237 42.54 -9.21 -6.38
C GLU A 237 42.47 -7.76 -6.88
N HIS A 238 41.85 -6.89 -6.09
CA HIS A 238 41.55 -5.52 -6.47
C HIS A 238 41.91 -4.53 -5.34
N MET A 239 42.40 -3.36 -5.73
CA MET A 239 42.36 -2.16 -4.89
C MET A 239 40.92 -1.69 -4.74
N TRP A 240 40.58 -1.11 -3.59
CA TRP A 240 39.21 -0.68 -3.27
C TRP A 240 39.20 0.41 -2.20
N LYS A 241 38.33 1.41 -2.39
CA LYS A 241 38.31 2.65 -1.61
C LYS A 241 36.90 3.20 -1.43
N ILE A 242 36.67 4.00 -0.40
CA ILE A 242 35.44 4.80 -0.27
C ILE A 242 35.64 6.17 -0.90
N TYR A 243 34.79 6.49 -1.86
CA TYR A 243 34.69 7.78 -2.54
C TYR A 243 33.43 8.54 -2.12
N VAL A 244 33.42 9.85 -2.41
CA VAL A 244 32.27 10.73 -2.21
C VAL A 244 31.86 11.46 -3.49
N THR A 245 30.55 11.71 -3.64
CA THR A 245 30.02 12.63 -4.67
C THR A 245 30.37 14.08 -4.33
N ASP A 246 30.16 15.02 -5.25
CA ASP A 246 30.19 16.44 -4.88
C ASP A 246 28.86 16.89 -4.23
N ILE A 247 28.83 18.12 -3.70
CA ILE A 247 27.73 18.71 -2.92
C ILE A 247 26.59 19.21 -3.83
N PHE A 248 26.88 19.55 -5.09
CA PHE A 248 25.92 20.18 -6.01
C PHE A 248 25.23 19.20 -6.99
N GLU A 249 25.54 17.90 -6.94
CA GLU A 249 24.94 16.91 -7.85
C GLU A 249 23.53 16.52 -7.41
N SER A 250 22.53 16.82 -8.24
CA SER A 250 21.13 16.45 -7.96
C SER A 250 20.88 14.95 -8.12
N GLU A 251 19.99 14.38 -7.30
CA GLU A 251 19.61 12.95 -7.40
C GLU A 251 18.93 12.62 -8.74
N ALA A 252 18.29 13.60 -9.38
CA ALA A 252 17.59 13.44 -10.67
C ALA A 252 18.52 13.20 -11.88
N GLN A 253 19.82 13.48 -11.77
CA GLN A 253 20.82 13.25 -12.83
C GLN A 253 21.63 11.96 -12.60
N ASN A 254 21.37 11.25 -11.49
CA ASN A 254 22.30 10.29 -10.93
C ASN A 254 21.95 8.82 -11.26
N ALA A 255 22.44 8.34 -12.41
CA ALA A 255 22.63 6.90 -12.59
C ALA A 255 23.67 6.40 -11.56
N GLU A 256 23.27 5.53 -10.62
CA GLU A 256 24.18 5.06 -9.56
C GLU A 256 25.35 4.23 -10.11
N GLU A 257 25.17 3.53 -11.24
CA GLU A 257 26.22 2.73 -11.89
C GLU A 257 27.34 3.57 -12.54
N ASN A 258 27.14 4.87 -12.78
CA ASN A 258 28.18 5.69 -13.41
C ASN A 258 29.21 6.16 -12.39
N CYS A 259 30.27 5.36 -12.22
CA CYS A 259 31.35 5.63 -11.27
C CYS A 259 32.19 6.87 -11.64
N ASN A 260 32.16 7.35 -12.88
CA ASN A 260 33.01 8.45 -13.35
C ASN A 260 32.72 9.82 -12.71
N LYS A 261 31.62 9.95 -11.95
CA LYS A 261 31.31 11.14 -11.12
C LYS A 261 32.10 11.19 -9.80
N LEU A 262 32.70 10.08 -9.38
CA LEU A 262 33.37 9.94 -8.09
C LEU A 262 34.79 10.52 -8.19
N GLN A 263 34.98 11.74 -7.67
CA GLN A 263 36.22 12.51 -7.82
C GLN A 263 37.13 12.48 -6.58
N LEU A 264 36.56 12.33 -5.38
CA LEU A 264 37.28 12.48 -4.12
C LEU A 264 37.15 11.21 -3.26
N VAL A 265 38.28 10.75 -2.71
CA VAL A 265 38.31 9.76 -1.63
C VAL A 265 37.68 10.38 -0.37
N PHE A 266 37.00 9.58 0.44
CA PHE A 266 36.38 10.02 1.69
C PHE A 266 37.45 10.40 2.72
N ASP A 267 37.60 11.70 3.00
CA ASP A 267 38.55 12.23 3.99
C ASP A 267 37.91 13.35 4.84
N PRO A 268 37.06 13.02 5.83
CA PRO A 268 36.39 14.02 6.67
C PRO A 268 37.35 14.72 7.65
N GLN A 269 38.57 14.20 7.82
CA GLN A 269 39.61 14.78 8.69
C GLN A 269 40.72 15.48 7.89
N ASN A 270 40.66 15.49 6.55
CA ASN A 270 41.65 16.08 5.65
C ASN A 270 43.09 15.61 5.95
N ARG A 271 43.27 14.30 6.16
CA ARG A 271 44.55 13.61 6.40
C ARG A 271 45.44 13.57 5.15
N GLY A 272 44.86 13.72 3.97
CA GLY A 272 45.56 13.75 2.68
C GLY A 272 45.64 12.38 1.98
N ALA A 273 45.96 12.41 0.69
CA ALA A 273 45.96 11.23 -0.17
C ALA A 273 46.89 10.10 0.33
N GLY A 274 46.37 8.87 0.39
CA GLY A 274 47.05 7.71 0.95
C GLY A 274 46.86 7.54 2.46
N ASN A 275 46.37 8.57 3.17
CA ASN A 275 46.07 8.56 4.59
C ASN A 275 44.58 8.83 4.89
N ALA A 276 43.74 8.97 3.87
CA ALA A 276 42.32 9.27 4.02
C ALA A 276 41.57 8.08 4.64
N ILE A 277 40.47 8.33 5.35
CA ILE A 277 39.70 7.20 5.93
C ILE A 277 39.09 6.30 4.84
N GLY A 278 38.85 6.83 3.64
CA GLY A 278 38.46 6.07 2.45
C GLY A 278 39.57 5.26 1.76
N ASP A 279 40.85 5.46 2.09
CA ASP A 279 41.97 4.61 1.64
C ASP A 279 41.99 3.29 2.45
N ILE A 280 41.00 2.43 2.21
CA ILE A 280 40.76 1.18 2.98
C ILE A 280 41.73 0.07 2.57
N ASP A 281 41.98 -0.11 1.27
CA ASP A 281 42.93 -1.09 0.72
C ASP A 281 44.31 -1.03 1.37
N GLY A 282 44.84 0.16 1.63
CA GLY A 282 46.11 0.38 2.32
C GLY A 282 46.12 0.01 3.81
N ARG A 283 44.95 -0.22 4.43
CA ARG A 283 44.81 -0.60 5.86
C ARG A 283 44.45 -2.07 6.06
N VAL A 284 43.50 -2.60 5.27
CA VAL A 284 42.96 -3.96 5.44
C VAL A 284 43.31 -4.93 4.31
N GLY A 285 43.98 -4.46 3.25
CA GLY A 285 44.40 -5.27 2.11
C GLY A 285 43.42 -5.30 0.94
N THR A 286 43.77 -6.07 -0.09
CA THR A 286 43.04 -6.15 -1.36
C THR A 286 41.77 -7.00 -1.27
N LEU A 287 40.76 -6.59 -2.05
CA LEU A 287 39.46 -7.26 -2.16
C LEU A 287 39.55 -8.39 -3.19
N ARG A 288 39.09 -9.59 -2.82
CA ARG A 288 39.02 -10.77 -3.70
C ARG A 288 37.63 -10.87 -4.33
N ILE A 289 37.60 -11.03 -5.65
CA ILE A 289 36.36 -11.18 -6.42
C ILE A 289 36.40 -12.53 -7.14
N THR A 290 35.42 -13.37 -6.85
CA THR A 290 35.37 -14.76 -7.31
C THR A 290 35.14 -14.82 -8.82
N THR A 291 35.96 -15.61 -9.55
CA THR A 291 35.85 -15.73 -11.03
C THR A 291 34.75 -16.69 -11.48
N ASN A 292 34.41 -17.69 -10.67
CA ASN A 292 33.34 -18.65 -10.93
C ASN A 292 32.61 -19.07 -9.63
N ALA A 293 31.55 -18.32 -9.29
CA ALA A 293 30.74 -18.46 -8.07
C ALA A 293 30.09 -19.85 -7.83
N ARG A 294 30.12 -20.73 -8.84
CA ARG A 294 29.53 -22.07 -8.84
C ARG A 294 30.54 -23.19 -8.58
N GLN A 295 31.82 -22.89 -8.58
CA GLN A 295 32.87 -23.84 -8.21
C GLN A 295 33.35 -23.56 -6.79
N ASN A 296 33.82 -22.34 -6.55
CA ASN A 296 34.29 -21.87 -5.25
C ASN A 296 33.56 -20.55 -4.92
N GLN A 297 33.52 -20.20 -3.63
CA GLN A 297 33.16 -18.85 -3.17
C GLN A 297 34.22 -18.40 -2.17
N TYR A 298 34.57 -17.11 -2.19
CA TYR A 298 35.59 -16.53 -1.32
C TYR A 298 35.01 -15.34 -0.53
N PRO A 299 34.10 -15.60 0.43
CA PRO A 299 33.71 -14.57 1.38
C PRO A 299 34.93 -14.15 2.22
N GLN A 300 35.03 -12.86 2.55
CA GLN A 300 36.11 -12.31 3.37
C GLN A 300 35.53 -11.50 4.52
N LEU A 301 36.24 -11.52 5.66
CA LEU A 301 36.04 -10.58 6.76
C LEU A 301 37.30 -9.74 6.93
N PHE A 302 37.12 -8.42 6.98
CA PHE A 302 38.13 -7.45 7.36
C PHE A 302 37.73 -6.77 8.68
N HIS A 303 38.71 -6.27 9.43
CA HIS A 303 38.52 -5.53 10.68
C HIS A 303 39.28 -4.20 10.58
N ASP A 304 38.57 -3.07 10.72
CA ASP A 304 39.13 -1.72 10.68
C ASP A 304 38.82 -1.00 12.00
N HIS A 305 39.86 -0.57 12.70
CA HIS A 305 39.80 0.09 14.01
C HIS A 305 39.70 1.63 13.92
N GLN A 306 39.62 2.19 12.71
CA GLN A 306 39.54 3.63 12.45
C GLN A 306 38.27 4.03 11.68
N LEU A 307 37.69 3.11 10.90
CA LEU A 307 36.54 3.38 10.03
C LEU A 307 35.24 3.56 10.83
N VAL A 308 34.99 4.79 11.29
CA VAL A 308 33.65 5.22 11.72
C VAL A 308 32.85 5.62 10.48
N LEU A 309 31.65 5.02 10.30
CA LEU A 309 30.63 5.53 9.38
C LEU A 309 29.49 6.11 10.22
N LEU A 310 29.34 7.44 10.30
CA LEU A 310 28.22 7.99 11.07
C LEU A 310 26.91 7.83 10.27
N PRO A 311 25.78 7.49 10.91
CA PRO A 311 24.48 7.47 10.23
C PRO A 311 24.12 8.80 9.55
N SER A 312 24.64 9.93 10.04
CA SER A 312 24.57 11.25 9.40
C SER A 312 25.19 11.29 8.01
N ASP A 313 26.29 10.56 7.79
CA ASP A 313 27.07 10.60 6.55
C ASP A 313 26.40 9.74 5.47
N LEU A 314 25.61 8.76 5.90
CA LEU A 314 24.84 7.85 5.06
C LEU A 314 23.44 8.39 4.72
N TYR A 315 22.80 9.13 5.64
CA TYR A 315 21.45 9.70 5.44
C TYR A 315 21.40 11.19 5.09
N GLY A 316 22.43 11.98 5.42
CA GLY A 316 22.39 13.43 5.31
C GLY A 316 22.22 13.97 3.89
N PRO A 317 21.80 15.24 3.71
CA PRO A 317 21.74 15.91 2.40
C PRO A 317 23.14 16.24 1.83
N SER A 318 24.19 15.88 2.56
CA SER A 318 25.60 15.94 2.18
C SER A 318 25.99 14.91 1.12
N ARG A 319 27.25 14.99 0.69
CA ARG A 319 27.93 14.04 -0.22
C ARG A 319 27.62 12.58 0.13
N LYS A 320 27.32 11.76 -0.86
CA LYS A 320 26.98 10.34 -0.66
C LYS A 320 28.24 9.46 -0.76
N LEU A 321 28.36 8.45 0.10
CA LEU A 321 29.48 7.52 0.12
C LEU A 321 29.28 6.36 -0.87
N TYR A 322 30.34 5.99 -1.60
CA TYR A 322 30.39 4.86 -2.53
C TYR A 322 31.66 4.04 -2.29
N VAL A 323 31.56 2.70 -2.28
CA VAL A 323 32.73 1.85 -2.49
C VAL A 323 33.06 1.84 -3.98
N VAL A 324 34.34 1.96 -4.31
CA VAL A 324 34.90 1.84 -5.65
C VAL A 324 35.88 0.68 -5.68
N VAL A 325 35.80 -0.15 -6.73
CA VAL A 325 36.70 -1.26 -7.02
C VAL A 325 37.44 -0.92 -8.32
N PHE A 326 38.76 -1.09 -8.33
CA PHE A 326 39.61 -0.73 -9.47
C PHE A 326 39.86 -1.92 -10.42
N ASP A 327 40.16 -1.65 -11.70
CA ASP A 327 40.61 -2.70 -12.64
C ASP A 327 42.03 -3.17 -12.29
N PRO A 328 42.30 -4.49 -12.24
CA PRO A 328 43.59 -5.00 -11.77
C PRO A 328 44.73 -4.84 -12.79
N ASN A 329 44.41 -4.48 -14.04
CA ASN A 329 45.39 -4.22 -15.10
C ASN A 329 45.54 -2.71 -15.36
N HIS A 330 44.51 -1.92 -15.05
CA HIS A 330 44.43 -0.48 -15.27
C HIS A 330 44.07 0.25 -13.96
N PRO A 331 45.04 0.43 -13.04
CA PRO A 331 44.78 0.90 -11.68
C PRO A 331 44.20 2.32 -11.59
N ASP A 332 44.30 3.12 -12.66
CA ASP A 332 43.66 4.45 -12.76
C ASP A 332 42.16 4.39 -13.13
N THR A 333 41.60 3.18 -13.33
CA THR A 333 40.22 3.01 -13.83
C THR A 333 39.34 2.21 -12.87
N PHE A 334 38.08 2.63 -12.75
CA PHE A 334 37.08 1.98 -11.91
C PHE A 334 36.46 0.78 -12.65
N LEU A 335 36.58 -0.42 -12.08
CA LEU A 335 35.90 -1.63 -12.57
C LEU A 335 34.41 -1.60 -12.20
N ALA A 336 34.09 -1.21 -10.97
CA ALA A 336 32.72 -1.16 -10.44
C ALA A 336 32.63 -0.20 -9.25
N CYS A 337 31.43 0.24 -8.91
CA CYS A 337 31.17 0.99 -7.68
C CYS A 337 29.76 0.71 -7.14
N ALA A 338 29.58 0.90 -5.83
CA ALA A 338 28.31 0.70 -5.14
C ALA A 338 28.13 1.72 -4.00
N LYS A 339 26.98 2.40 -3.98
CA LYS A 339 26.62 3.35 -2.92
C LYS A 339 26.38 2.64 -1.59
N ILE A 340 27.05 3.11 -0.54
CA ILE A 340 26.91 2.60 0.83
C ILE A 340 25.58 3.11 1.40
N ARG A 341 24.75 2.19 1.93
CA ARG A 341 23.42 2.47 2.48
C ARG A 341 23.33 1.93 3.90
N HIS A 342 23.02 2.77 4.89
CA HIS A 342 22.67 2.28 6.23
C HIS A 342 21.39 1.44 6.17
N GLN A 343 21.47 0.20 6.64
CA GLN A 343 20.36 -0.75 6.68
C GLN A 343 19.54 -0.51 7.96
N LYS A 344 18.26 -0.19 7.80
CA LYS A 344 17.34 0.03 8.93
C LYS A 344 16.86 -1.32 9.46
N PRO A 345 16.66 -1.48 10.78
CA PRO A 345 15.89 -2.60 11.32
C PRO A 345 14.53 -2.70 10.64
N LYS A 346 14.17 -3.88 10.14
CA LYS A 346 12.83 -4.10 9.57
C LYS A 346 11.86 -4.41 10.68
N THR A 347 10.76 -3.65 10.76
CA THR A 347 9.58 -3.99 11.56
C THR A 347 8.42 -4.35 10.64
N ALA A 348 7.78 -5.48 10.92
CA ALA A 348 6.48 -5.84 10.35
C ALA A 348 5.45 -5.96 11.49
N ARG A 349 4.18 -5.69 11.21
CA ARG A 349 3.09 -5.78 12.18
C ARG A 349 1.82 -6.34 11.53
N VAL A 350 1.10 -7.16 12.27
CA VAL A 350 -0.29 -7.53 11.98
C VAL A 350 -1.17 -6.86 13.03
N LEU A 351 -2.27 -6.23 12.60
CA LEU A 351 -3.41 -5.99 13.48
C LEU A 351 -4.44 -7.08 13.24
N VAL A 352 -4.92 -7.72 14.30
CA VAL A 352 -6.04 -8.66 14.25
C VAL A 352 -7.18 -8.08 15.06
N ASP A 353 -8.29 -7.81 14.38
CA ASP A 353 -9.50 -7.28 14.98
C ASP A 353 -10.66 -8.02 14.31
N GLY A 354 -11.32 -8.92 15.03
CA GLY A 354 -12.36 -9.79 14.48
C GLY A 354 -12.93 -10.80 15.47
N SER A 355 -14.24 -11.02 15.37
CA SER A 355 -15.03 -12.05 16.07
C SER A 355 -14.81 -12.05 17.59
N GLY A 356 -14.89 -10.88 18.21
CA GLY A 356 -14.75 -10.64 19.65
C GLY A 356 -13.31 -10.60 20.17
N MET A 357 -12.31 -10.78 19.29
CA MET A 357 -10.89 -10.71 19.63
C MET A 357 -10.23 -9.46 19.03
N ARG A 358 -9.34 -8.83 19.80
CA ARG A 358 -8.49 -7.72 19.37
C ARG A 358 -7.04 -7.97 19.82
N GLY A 359 -6.09 -7.67 18.95
CA GLY A 359 -4.68 -7.75 19.28
C GLY A 359 -3.74 -7.38 18.14
N ASP A 360 -2.45 -7.37 18.43
CA ASP A 360 -1.41 -7.16 17.43
C ASP A 360 -0.15 -7.97 17.70
N ILE A 361 0.58 -8.26 16.63
CA ILE A 361 1.87 -8.94 16.67
C ILE A 361 2.87 -8.17 15.82
N ARG A 362 3.97 -7.75 16.46
CA ARG A 362 5.08 -6.99 15.90
C ARG A 362 6.30 -7.90 15.78
N PHE A 363 6.76 -8.09 14.54
CA PHE A 363 8.02 -8.76 14.23
C PHE A 363 9.10 -7.69 14.00
N THR A 364 10.30 -7.86 14.56
CA THR A 364 11.43 -6.95 14.34
C THR A 364 12.73 -7.72 14.14
N GLN A 365 13.39 -7.50 13.00
CA GLN A 365 14.69 -8.09 12.68
C GLN A 365 15.68 -6.95 12.45
N ARG A 366 16.73 -6.86 13.30
CA ARG A 366 17.70 -5.76 13.24
C ARG A 366 18.55 -5.82 11.97
N SER A 367 19.02 -7.00 11.59
CA SER A 367 19.64 -7.27 10.29
C SER A 367 19.46 -8.72 9.86
N ARG A 368 19.84 -9.06 8.60
CA ARG A 368 19.87 -10.45 8.10
C ARG A 368 20.76 -11.40 8.92
N PHE A 369 21.67 -10.85 9.72
CA PHE A 369 22.63 -11.60 10.54
C PHE A 369 22.14 -11.81 11.98
N GLU A 370 20.89 -11.45 12.31
CA GLU A 370 20.29 -11.62 13.64
C GLU A 370 18.93 -12.36 13.58
N PRO A 371 18.51 -13.03 14.68
CA PRO A 371 17.16 -13.57 14.83
C PRO A 371 16.07 -12.50 14.73
N THR A 372 14.84 -12.94 14.49
CA THR A 372 13.66 -12.07 14.51
C THR A 372 13.04 -12.06 15.89
N TRP A 373 12.89 -10.87 16.47
CA TRP A 373 12.14 -10.66 17.70
C TRP A 373 10.64 -10.60 17.40
N VAL A 374 9.84 -11.22 18.27
CA VAL A 374 8.39 -11.32 18.16
C VAL A 374 7.78 -10.77 19.44
N GLN A 375 7.03 -9.67 19.33
CA GLN A 375 6.26 -9.07 20.42
C GLN A 375 4.78 -9.19 20.07
N ALA A 376 3.97 -9.85 20.89
CA ALA A 376 2.54 -9.98 20.64
C ALA A 376 1.70 -9.60 21.85
N ASN A 377 0.46 -9.17 21.59
CA ASN A 377 -0.53 -8.78 22.58
C ASN A 377 -1.92 -9.11 22.04
N PHE A 378 -2.63 -10.07 22.64
CA PHE A 378 -3.99 -10.46 22.26
C PHE A 378 -4.91 -10.58 23.47
N GLY A 379 -6.18 -10.19 23.28
CA GLY A 379 -7.25 -10.39 24.24
C GLY A 379 -8.64 -10.27 23.61
N ALA A 380 -9.67 -10.28 24.45
CA ALA A 380 -11.03 -9.94 24.06
C ALA A 380 -11.16 -8.42 23.83
N THR A 381 -12.03 -8.00 22.91
CA THR A 381 -12.21 -6.59 22.50
C THR A 381 -12.51 -5.62 23.65
N GLY A 382 -13.32 -6.03 24.63
CA GLY A 382 -13.62 -5.26 25.85
C GLY A 382 -12.62 -5.42 27.00
N ASN A 383 -11.57 -6.26 26.83
CA ASN A 383 -10.51 -6.54 27.80
C ASN A 383 -10.95 -6.97 29.23
N GLU A 384 -12.16 -7.52 29.37
CA GLU A 384 -12.63 -8.08 30.65
C GLU A 384 -11.83 -9.33 31.05
N SER A 385 -11.54 -9.52 32.34
CA SER A 385 -10.81 -10.70 32.86
C SER A 385 -11.42 -12.03 32.40
N ASP A 386 -12.75 -12.14 32.49
CA ASP A 386 -13.46 -13.38 32.23
C ASP A 386 -13.58 -13.64 30.73
N ALA A 387 -13.68 -12.58 29.92
CA ALA A 387 -13.65 -12.68 28.46
C ALA A 387 -12.26 -13.10 27.97
N ASN A 388 -11.20 -12.52 28.56
CA ASN A 388 -9.81 -12.89 28.31
C ASN A 388 -9.49 -14.34 28.72
N ILE A 389 -10.03 -14.83 29.84
CA ILE A 389 -9.89 -16.22 30.29
C ILE A 389 -10.69 -17.19 29.40
N ARG A 390 -11.86 -16.79 28.88
CA ARG A 390 -12.60 -17.57 27.87
C ARG A 390 -11.80 -17.65 26.57
N TYR A 391 -11.33 -16.50 26.07
CA TYR A 391 -10.45 -16.38 24.91
C TYR A 391 -9.23 -17.33 25.01
N ALA A 392 -8.49 -17.27 26.11
CA ALA A 392 -7.30 -18.09 26.31
C ALA A 392 -7.56 -19.60 26.39
N LYS A 393 -8.80 -20.04 26.65
CA LYS A 393 -9.20 -21.45 26.59
C LYS A 393 -9.56 -21.90 25.18
N ASP A 394 -9.97 -20.98 24.30
CA ASP A 394 -10.57 -21.31 23.01
C ASP A 394 -9.61 -21.15 21.83
N VAL A 395 -8.53 -20.37 21.96
CA VAL A 395 -7.38 -20.40 21.02
C VAL A 395 -6.80 -21.80 20.94
N SER A 396 -6.46 -22.24 19.73
CA SER A 396 -5.76 -23.52 19.48
C SER A 396 -4.34 -23.32 18.98
N SER A 397 -4.09 -22.38 18.06
CA SER A 397 -2.72 -21.97 17.68
C SER A 397 -2.69 -20.66 16.86
N PHE A 398 -1.53 -20.01 16.84
CA PHE A 398 -1.21 -18.83 16.04
C PHE A 398 -0.32 -19.23 14.86
N ARG A 399 -0.72 -18.88 13.62
CA ARG A 399 0.00 -19.29 12.40
C ARG A 399 0.13 -18.16 11.38
N ILE A 400 1.22 -18.19 10.62
CA ILE A 400 1.42 -17.42 9.40
C ILE A 400 1.15 -18.35 8.22
N ASN A 401 0.29 -17.92 7.31
CA ASN A 401 -0.11 -18.70 6.14
C ASN A 401 0.80 -18.39 4.94
N GLN A 402 0.69 -19.18 3.88
CA GLN A 402 1.53 -19.03 2.69
C GLN A 402 1.21 -17.77 1.86
N LEU A 403 -0.05 -17.33 1.82
CA LEU A 403 -0.56 -16.27 0.94
C LEU A 403 -1.07 -15.05 1.74
N PRO A 404 -1.21 -13.86 1.12
CA PRO A 404 -2.05 -12.80 1.66
C PRO A 404 -3.53 -13.23 1.72
N LEU A 405 -4.36 -12.54 2.49
CA LEU A 405 -5.82 -12.71 2.42
C LEU A 405 -6.36 -12.31 1.04
N GLU A 406 -7.47 -12.89 0.60
CA GLU A 406 -8.12 -12.54 -0.68
C GLU A 406 -8.96 -11.26 -0.51
N ALA A 407 -8.59 -10.21 -1.24
CA ALA A 407 -9.09 -8.86 -1.03
C ALA A 407 -10.58 -8.64 -1.38
N TYR A 408 -11.20 -9.55 -2.12
CA TYR A 408 -12.60 -9.48 -2.54
C TYR A 408 -13.38 -10.77 -2.20
N ALA A 409 -12.97 -11.45 -1.13
CA ALA A 409 -13.58 -12.71 -0.70
C ALA A 409 -15.07 -12.56 -0.38
N GLY A 410 -15.82 -13.63 -0.62
CA GLY A 410 -17.24 -13.76 -0.25
C GLY A 410 -17.46 -13.94 1.27
N PRO A 411 -18.59 -14.55 1.68
CA PRO A 411 -19.09 -14.48 3.07
C PRO A 411 -18.09 -14.90 4.15
N GLU A 412 -18.18 -14.19 5.28
CA GLU A 412 -17.13 -13.98 6.27
C GLU A 412 -16.46 -15.25 6.82
N GLU A 413 -17.21 -16.33 7.01
CA GLU A 413 -16.70 -17.63 7.50
C GLU A 413 -15.47 -18.14 6.72
N ARG A 414 -15.34 -17.75 5.45
CA ARG A 414 -14.24 -18.22 4.58
C ARG A 414 -13.08 -17.24 4.43
N TYR A 415 -13.21 -15.98 4.86
CA TYR A 415 -12.20 -14.95 4.62
C TYR A 415 -10.80 -15.37 5.10
N CYS A 416 -10.69 -15.87 6.34
CA CYS A 416 -9.41 -16.31 6.89
C CYS A 416 -8.87 -17.64 6.33
N LEU A 417 -9.66 -18.40 5.57
CA LEU A 417 -9.16 -19.59 4.85
C LEU A 417 -8.38 -19.22 3.58
N THR A 418 -8.59 -18.02 3.04
CA THR A 418 -8.01 -17.58 1.76
C THR A 418 -6.49 -17.42 1.80
N GLY A 419 -5.90 -17.20 2.97
CA GLY A 419 -4.44 -17.21 3.20
C GLY A 419 -3.77 -18.57 2.98
N GLY A 420 -4.56 -19.66 2.92
CA GLY A 420 -4.07 -21.00 2.65
C GLY A 420 -3.41 -21.69 3.86
N ALA A 421 -2.60 -22.72 3.56
CA ALA A 421 -1.91 -23.52 4.56
C ALA A 421 -0.82 -22.72 5.32
N THR A 422 -0.37 -23.26 6.46
CA THR A 422 0.78 -22.74 7.22
C THR A 422 2.00 -22.60 6.30
N PHE A 423 2.72 -21.47 6.39
CA PHE A 423 3.91 -21.24 5.57
C PHE A 423 5.03 -22.23 5.93
N ASN A 424 5.35 -23.13 5.00
CA ASN A 424 6.25 -24.27 5.21
C ASN A 424 7.27 -24.43 4.05
N PRO A 425 8.21 -23.48 3.87
CA PRO A 425 9.20 -23.55 2.79
C PRO A 425 10.22 -24.68 3.00
N THR A 426 10.37 -25.19 4.23
CA THR A 426 11.25 -26.31 4.60
C THR A 426 10.63 -27.69 4.35
N GLY A 427 9.35 -27.76 3.93
CA GLY A 427 8.70 -29.02 3.55
C GLY A 427 8.45 -30.00 4.71
N ILE A 428 8.41 -29.51 5.95
CA ILE A 428 8.26 -30.33 7.16
C ILE A 428 6.91 -31.07 7.13
N VAL A 429 6.92 -32.38 7.33
CA VAL A 429 5.74 -33.24 7.25
C VAL A 429 5.01 -33.26 8.59
N GLU A 430 3.69 -33.12 8.59
CA GLU A 430 2.85 -32.99 9.79
C GLU A 430 3.06 -34.10 10.84
N LYS A 431 3.33 -35.33 10.40
CA LYS A 431 3.61 -36.48 11.28
C LYS A 431 4.91 -36.34 12.11
N ASP A 432 5.85 -35.52 11.65
CA ASP A 432 7.21 -35.37 12.21
C ASP A 432 7.30 -34.11 13.09
N ILE A 433 6.22 -33.32 13.19
CA ILE A 433 6.15 -32.11 14.02
C ILE A 433 5.95 -32.51 15.49
N PRO A 434 6.87 -32.16 16.42
CA PRO A 434 6.71 -32.42 17.84
C PRO A 434 5.59 -31.56 18.47
N PRO A 435 4.98 -31.96 19.60
CA PRO A 435 3.96 -31.15 20.27
C PRO A 435 4.44 -29.72 20.57
N PRO A 436 3.59 -28.68 20.55
CA PRO A 436 4.01 -27.29 20.69
C PRO A 436 4.89 -27.02 21.92
N GLY A 437 6.00 -26.30 21.72
CA GLY A 437 7.00 -26.01 22.76
C GLY A 437 7.99 -27.13 23.07
N TYR A 438 7.71 -28.39 22.71
CA TYR A 438 8.58 -29.54 23.03
C TYR A 438 9.75 -29.76 22.06
N GLY A 439 9.71 -29.18 20.85
CA GLY A 439 10.78 -29.22 19.87
C GLY A 439 11.69 -27.98 19.87
N THR A 440 12.67 -27.97 18.96
CA THR A 440 13.42 -26.77 18.55
C THR A 440 12.81 -26.09 17.33
N GLN A 441 13.17 -24.82 17.08
CA GLN A 441 12.53 -23.99 16.04
C GLN A 441 12.73 -24.53 14.61
N ASP A 442 13.75 -25.35 14.37
CA ASP A 442 13.98 -26.05 13.09
C ASP A 442 13.02 -27.23 12.82
N GLN A 443 12.28 -27.70 13.84
CA GLN A 443 11.37 -28.85 13.73
C GLN A 443 9.93 -28.48 13.36
N TYR A 444 9.61 -27.19 13.24
CA TYR A 444 8.29 -26.67 12.93
C TYR A 444 8.30 -25.90 11.60
N PRO A 445 7.18 -25.86 10.86
CA PRO A 445 7.02 -24.95 9.73
C PRO A 445 7.36 -23.50 10.11
N VAL A 446 7.99 -22.75 9.21
CA VAL A 446 8.38 -21.34 9.43
C VAL A 446 7.22 -20.48 9.93
N GLY A 447 5.99 -20.76 9.50
CA GLY A 447 4.78 -20.06 9.93
C GLY A 447 4.10 -20.57 11.20
N ASP A 448 4.54 -21.65 11.85
CA ASP A 448 3.91 -22.14 13.09
C ASP A 448 4.52 -21.47 14.33
N LEU A 449 3.88 -20.39 14.81
CA LEU A 449 4.40 -19.63 15.97
C LEU A 449 4.07 -20.32 17.30
N SER A 450 2.88 -20.93 17.43
CA SER A 450 2.54 -21.69 18.64
C SER A 450 3.44 -22.91 18.82
N GLY A 451 3.75 -23.63 17.74
CA GLY A 451 4.72 -24.72 17.76
C GLY A 451 6.08 -24.29 18.30
N LYS A 452 6.60 -23.18 17.77
CA LYS A 452 7.96 -22.67 18.02
C LYS A 452 8.20 -21.92 19.33
N LEU A 453 7.17 -21.29 19.92
CA LEU A 453 7.35 -20.28 20.97
C LEU A 453 6.66 -20.60 22.32
N MET A 454 5.73 -21.54 22.37
CA MET A 454 5.05 -21.90 23.63
C MET A 454 6.04 -22.45 24.67
N ASN A 455 5.90 -22.05 25.94
CA ASN A 455 6.81 -22.28 27.07
C ASN A 455 8.28 -21.78 26.90
N ARG A 456 8.62 -21.05 25.82
CA ARG A 456 9.99 -20.52 25.57
C ARG A 456 10.17 -19.06 26.01
N ASN A 457 9.62 -18.73 27.18
CA ASN A 457 9.38 -17.36 27.67
C ASN A 457 10.12 -16.97 28.97
N LYS A 458 10.86 -17.89 29.60
CA LYS A 458 11.30 -17.80 31.02
C LYS A 458 12.10 -16.56 31.49
N LYS A 459 12.60 -15.71 30.59
CA LYS A 459 13.46 -14.54 30.90
C LYS A 459 12.89 -13.17 30.53
N GLU A 460 11.94 -13.12 29.61
CA GLU A 460 11.43 -11.87 29.02
C GLU A 460 10.11 -11.44 29.70
N PRO A 461 9.54 -10.24 29.42
CA PRO A 461 8.25 -9.84 29.98
C PRO A 461 7.03 -10.36 29.18
N HIS A 462 6.04 -10.93 29.89
CA HIS A 462 4.79 -11.48 29.31
C HIS A 462 3.56 -11.10 30.12
N SER A 463 2.40 -11.22 29.49
CA SER A 463 1.08 -11.01 30.08
C SER A 463 0.11 -12.10 29.62
N TYR A 464 0.27 -13.31 30.16
CA TYR A 464 -0.60 -14.45 29.87
C TYR A 464 -1.83 -14.51 30.78
N TYR A 465 -2.97 -14.94 30.25
CA TYR A 465 -4.17 -15.24 31.07
C TYR A 465 -4.16 -16.68 31.59
N LEU A 466 -3.50 -17.61 30.87
CA LEU A 466 -3.33 -19.02 31.23
C LEU A 466 -1.94 -19.50 30.75
N PRO A 467 -0.96 -19.73 31.65
CA PRO A 467 0.37 -20.20 31.25
C PRO A 467 0.33 -21.65 30.72
N GLY A 468 1.26 -22.01 29.84
CA GLY A 468 1.31 -23.33 29.21
C GLY A 468 0.13 -23.64 28.27
N SER A 469 -0.65 -22.63 27.87
CA SER A 469 -1.70 -22.73 26.85
C SER A 469 -1.22 -22.14 25.53
N SER A 470 -1.84 -22.48 24.40
CA SER A 470 -1.50 -21.90 23.09
C SER A 470 -1.74 -20.38 23.01
N ALA A 471 -2.54 -19.82 23.92
CA ALA A 471 -2.77 -18.38 24.09
C ALA A 471 -1.63 -17.64 24.83
N GLU A 472 -0.58 -18.35 25.26
CA GLU A 472 0.57 -17.79 25.99
C GLU A 472 1.39 -16.77 25.21
N LEU A 473 1.27 -16.71 23.88
CA LEU A 473 2.08 -15.88 22.97
C LEU A 473 2.06 -14.35 23.28
N SER A 474 1.17 -13.87 24.16
CA SER A 474 1.14 -12.47 24.62
C SER A 474 2.37 -12.10 25.48
N GLY A 475 3.45 -11.69 24.81
CA GLY A 475 4.66 -11.10 25.40
C GLY A 475 5.81 -11.00 24.38
N LEU A 476 7.06 -11.05 24.86
CA LEU A 476 8.26 -10.93 24.03
C LEU A 476 9.00 -12.27 23.85
N TYR A 477 9.42 -12.54 22.61
CA TYR A 477 10.08 -13.79 22.18
C TYR A 477 11.12 -13.51 21.08
N TRP A 478 11.96 -14.51 20.78
CA TRP A 478 12.86 -14.51 19.61
C TRP A 478 12.73 -15.80 18.80
N ASP A 479 12.92 -15.69 17.48
CA ASP A 479 12.80 -16.81 16.54
C ASP A 479 13.95 -16.80 15.51
N THR A 480 14.67 -17.91 15.46
CA THR A 480 15.82 -18.18 14.59
C THR A 480 15.44 -18.75 13.23
N PHE A 481 14.18 -19.08 13.00
CA PHE A 481 13.64 -19.63 11.75
C PHE A 481 12.38 -18.84 11.30
N LEU A 482 12.44 -17.52 11.40
CA LEU A 482 11.36 -16.59 11.03
C LEU A 482 11.88 -15.30 10.36
N PRO A 483 12.45 -15.37 9.14
CA PRO A 483 13.08 -14.21 8.51
C PRO A 483 12.08 -13.11 8.11
N LEU A 484 12.51 -11.84 8.23
CA LEU A 484 11.84 -10.67 7.63
C LEU A 484 12.53 -10.20 6.34
N GLN A 485 13.53 -10.94 5.87
CA GLN A 485 14.36 -10.62 4.70
C GLN A 485 14.66 -11.90 3.89
N GLY A 486 14.96 -11.75 2.59
CA GLY A 486 15.27 -12.89 1.72
C GLY A 486 14.02 -13.60 1.15
N PRO A 487 14.20 -14.69 0.38
CA PRO A 487 13.12 -15.31 -0.40
C PRO A 487 12.03 -15.96 0.47
N ASN A 488 12.39 -16.34 1.69
CA ASN A 488 11.49 -16.99 2.65
C ASN A 488 10.86 -16.02 3.67
N ALA A 489 10.92 -14.71 3.42
CA ALA A 489 10.35 -13.73 4.36
C ALA A 489 8.83 -13.90 4.57
N ILE A 490 8.36 -13.56 5.77
CA ILE A 490 6.93 -13.59 6.15
C ILE A 490 6.15 -12.32 5.78
N THR A 491 6.83 -11.27 5.31
CA THR A 491 6.23 -9.99 4.92
C THR A 491 5.15 -10.17 3.84
N PHE A 492 4.08 -9.37 3.91
CA PHE A 492 2.89 -9.43 3.03
C PHE A 492 2.04 -10.72 3.07
N ARG A 493 2.39 -11.75 3.85
CA ARG A 493 1.53 -12.94 4.04
C ARG A 493 0.41 -12.66 5.05
N SER A 494 -0.59 -13.54 5.14
CA SER A 494 -1.58 -13.48 6.22
C SER A 494 -1.07 -14.15 7.50
N PHE A 495 -1.62 -13.70 8.62
CA PHE A 495 -1.55 -14.33 9.92
C PHE A 495 -2.97 -14.72 10.35
N SER A 496 -3.13 -15.87 10.98
CA SER A 496 -4.40 -16.40 11.45
C SER A 496 -4.30 -16.90 12.90
N VAL A 497 -5.35 -16.62 13.66
CA VAL A 497 -5.60 -17.23 14.97
C VAL A 497 -6.60 -18.36 14.76
N LEU A 498 -6.22 -19.57 15.15
CA LEU A 498 -7.09 -20.75 15.11
C LEU A 498 -7.76 -20.93 16.48
N ARG A 499 -9.00 -21.42 16.48
CA ARG A 499 -9.76 -21.83 17.68
C ARG A 499 -9.99 -23.34 17.73
N TYR A 500 -10.28 -23.87 18.91
CA TYR A 500 -10.78 -25.22 19.11
C TYR A 500 -12.29 -25.30 18.86
N ASN A 501 -12.71 -26.08 17.87
CA ASN A 501 -14.11 -26.44 17.68
C ASN A 501 -14.41 -27.71 18.51
N ARG A 502 -15.22 -27.53 19.56
CA ARG A 502 -15.60 -28.60 20.52
C ARG A 502 -17.03 -29.13 20.34
N SER A 503 -17.68 -28.83 19.21
CA SER A 503 -19.07 -29.28 18.94
C SER A 503 -19.27 -30.80 18.97
N MET A 504 -18.20 -31.58 18.81
CA MET A 504 -18.18 -33.01 19.10
C MET A 504 -17.05 -33.31 20.13
N PRO A 505 -17.37 -33.65 21.39
CA PRO A 505 -16.37 -33.91 22.42
C PRO A 505 -15.38 -35.03 22.10
N THR A 506 -15.76 -35.95 21.21
CA THR A 506 -14.93 -37.08 20.73
C THR A 506 -14.02 -36.74 19.56
N ASN A 507 -14.18 -35.57 18.94
CA ASN A 507 -13.39 -35.12 17.79
C ASN A 507 -13.26 -33.59 17.78
N ILE A 508 -12.34 -33.08 18.61
CA ILE A 508 -12.03 -31.64 18.68
C ILE A 508 -11.24 -31.26 17.44
N THR A 509 -11.80 -30.36 16.62
CA THR A 509 -11.18 -29.89 15.38
C THR A 509 -10.64 -28.46 15.55
N GLN A 510 -9.84 -27.98 14.59
CA GLN A 510 -9.36 -26.61 14.55
C GLN A 510 -10.01 -25.85 13.39
N ALA A 511 -10.33 -24.58 13.60
CA ALA A 511 -10.87 -23.68 12.56
C ALA A 511 -10.31 -22.27 12.76
N PRO A 512 -10.24 -21.42 11.71
CA PRO A 512 -9.96 -20.00 11.88
C PRO A 512 -10.95 -19.32 12.84
N TRP A 513 -10.43 -18.35 13.58
CA TRP A 513 -11.19 -17.43 14.42
C TRP A 513 -11.15 -16.03 13.81
N ALA A 514 -9.95 -15.44 13.68
CA ALA A 514 -9.73 -14.21 12.94
C ALA A 514 -8.32 -14.18 12.31
N CYS A 515 -8.05 -13.16 11.50
CA CYS A 515 -6.84 -13.04 10.71
C CYS A 515 -6.50 -11.57 10.39
N GLY A 516 -5.30 -11.35 9.84
CA GLY A 516 -4.85 -10.05 9.32
C GLY A 516 -3.63 -10.19 8.41
N THR A 517 -3.25 -9.11 7.73
CA THR A 517 -2.08 -9.07 6.81
C THR A 517 -0.81 -8.60 7.53
N ILE A 518 0.34 -9.21 7.25
CA ILE A 518 1.66 -8.78 7.74
C ILE A 518 2.15 -7.57 6.92
N ALA A 519 1.90 -6.37 7.42
CA ALA A 519 2.32 -5.11 6.79
C ALA A 519 3.66 -4.59 7.35
N LEU A 520 4.40 -3.80 6.57
CA LEU A 520 5.65 -3.17 7.00
C LEU A 520 5.40 -1.83 7.71
N TYR A 521 6.13 -1.57 8.79
CA TYR A 521 6.02 -0.35 9.61
C TYR A 521 7.39 0.31 9.83
N GLU A 522 7.40 1.63 9.97
CA GLU A 522 8.61 2.37 10.35
C GLU A 522 9.11 1.91 11.74
N TYR A 523 10.43 1.74 11.88
CA TYR A 523 11.02 1.27 13.12
C TYR A 523 10.68 2.22 14.29
N ASN A 524 10.08 1.65 15.34
CA ASN A 524 9.59 2.34 16.54
C ASN A 524 8.57 3.47 16.27
N ARG A 525 7.76 3.35 15.20
CA ARG A 525 6.70 4.31 14.85
C ARG A 525 5.39 3.61 14.45
N PRO A 526 4.23 4.27 14.61
CA PRO A 526 2.92 3.70 14.27
C PRO A 526 2.58 3.77 12.77
N TYR A 527 3.47 4.32 11.93
CA TYR A 527 3.22 4.54 10.50
C TYR A 527 3.64 3.33 9.67
N GLN A 528 2.79 2.96 8.70
CA GLN A 528 3.16 1.99 7.67
C GLN A 528 4.28 2.53 6.79
N VAL A 529 5.16 1.64 6.32
CA VAL A 529 6.10 1.96 5.25
C VAL A 529 5.33 2.17 3.94
N PRO A 530 5.59 3.24 3.17
CA PRO A 530 5.01 3.42 1.84
C PRO A 530 5.45 2.31 0.88
N ILE A 531 4.50 1.66 0.22
CA ILE A 531 4.74 0.57 -0.73
C ILE A 531 4.44 1.03 -2.17
N LEU A 532 5.42 0.87 -3.06
CA LEU A 532 5.20 0.98 -4.50
C LEU A 532 4.57 -0.34 -4.98
N THR A 533 3.37 -0.24 -5.54
CA THR A 533 2.67 -1.40 -6.15
C THR A 533 2.57 -1.22 -7.66
N ALA A 534 2.92 -2.26 -8.41
CA ALA A 534 2.74 -2.37 -9.85
C ALA A 534 1.82 -3.55 -10.17
N GLN A 535 1.09 -3.48 -11.28
CA GLN A 535 0.11 -4.48 -11.70
C GLN A 535 0.38 -4.97 -13.13
N VAL A 536 0.28 -6.28 -13.32
CA VAL A 536 0.08 -6.92 -14.62
C VAL A 536 -1.34 -7.46 -14.68
N LEU A 537 -2.12 -6.98 -15.65
CA LEU A 537 -3.51 -7.37 -15.82
C LEU A 537 -3.69 -8.13 -17.13
N PHE A 538 -3.91 -9.44 -17.03
CA PHE A 538 -4.21 -10.29 -18.18
C PHE A 538 -5.70 -10.28 -18.49
N ARG A 539 -6.01 -10.26 -19.78
CA ARG A 539 -7.38 -10.11 -20.30
C ARG A 539 -7.74 -11.10 -21.41
N TYR A 540 -6.75 -11.54 -22.19
CA TYR A 540 -6.86 -12.54 -23.24
C TYR A 540 -5.46 -13.14 -23.55
N PRO A 541 -5.32 -14.43 -23.94
CA PRO A 541 -6.32 -15.51 -23.89
C PRO A 541 -6.60 -15.99 -22.47
N ILE A 542 -5.76 -15.60 -21.51
CA ILE A 542 -5.97 -15.83 -20.08
C ILE A 542 -6.48 -14.54 -19.43
N VAL A 543 -7.27 -14.66 -18.37
CA VAL A 543 -7.59 -13.56 -17.46
C VAL A 543 -6.89 -13.78 -16.13
N GLY A 544 -6.49 -12.68 -15.49
CA GLY A 544 -5.84 -12.76 -14.20
C GLY A 544 -5.06 -11.52 -13.83
N ARG A 545 -4.55 -11.51 -12.59
CA ARG A 545 -3.84 -10.37 -12.02
C ARG A 545 -2.60 -10.84 -11.27
N ILE A 546 -1.47 -10.19 -11.58
CA ILE A 546 -0.22 -10.27 -10.82
C ILE A 546 0.05 -8.87 -10.26
N LEU A 547 0.47 -8.80 -9.00
CA LEU A 547 0.87 -7.58 -8.32
C LEU A 547 2.31 -7.71 -7.84
N PHE A 548 3.12 -6.69 -8.11
CA PHE A 548 4.46 -6.56 -7.56
C PHE A 548 4.46 -5.47 -6.50
N ARG A 549 4.99 -5.77 -5.31
CA ARG A 549 5.02 -4.86 -4.15
C ARG A 549 6.46 -4.70 -3.64
N GLN A 550 6.98 -3.48 -3.66
CA GLN A 550 8.33 -3.12 -3.18
C GLN A 550 8.24 -1.91 -2.23
N VAL A 551 9.20 -1.73 -1.32
CA VAL A 551 9.29 -0.49 -0.54
C VAL A 551 9.46 0.69 -1.49
N LYS A 552 8.65 1.74 -1.32
CA LYS A 552 8.70 2.91 -2.20
C LYS A 552 10.04 3.61 -2.08
N ASP A 553 10.61 4.00 -3.22
CA ASP A 553 11.87 4.73 -3.35
C ASP A 553 13.14 3.96 -2.86
N GLU A 554 13.02 2.73 -2.36
CA GLU A 554 14.12 1.84 -1.95
C GLU A 554 14.25 0.61 -2.88
N TYR A 555 14.58 0.82 -4.17
CA TYR A 555 14.57 -0.24 -5.22
C TYR A 555 15.50 -1.45 -5.01
N TRP A 556 16.35 -1.43 -3.98
CA TRP A 556 17.25 -2.52 -3.60
C TRP A 556 16.62 -3.47 -2.55
N THR A 557 15.42 -3.18 -2.03
CA THR A 557 14.69 -4.18 -1.24
C THR A 557 14.16 -5.29 -2.14
N GLU A 558 13.89 -6.44 -1.54
CA GLU A 558 13.10 -7.49 -2.15
C GLU A 558 11.72 -6.99 -2.62
N THR A 559 11.20 -7.64 -3.65
CA THR A 559 9.88 -7.38 -4.25
C THR A 559 9.01 -8.61 -4.12
N ALA A 560 7.85 -8.47 -3.47
CA ALA A 560 6.85 -9.53 -3.40
C ALA A 560 6.04 -9.58 -4.70
N ALA A 561 5.90 -10.78 -5.27
CA ALA A 561 5.07 -11.05 -6.46
C ALA A 561 3.86 -11.90 -6.05
N ILE A 562 2.67 -11.30 -6.08
CA ILE A 562 1.39 -11.90 -5.67
C ILE A 562 0.59 -12.22 -6.93
N PHE A 563 0.23 -13.49 -7.10
CA PHE A 563 -0.64 -14.00 -8.16
C PHE A 563 -1.99 -14.31 -7.53
N GLU A 564 -3.08 -13.68 -8.01
CA GLU A 564 -4.42 -13.93 -7.48
C GLU A 564 -5.09 -15.13 -8.16
N TYR A 565 -5.36 -14.99 -9.46
CA TYR A 565 -5.82 -16.09 -10.29
C TYR A 565 -5.29 -15.92 -11.70
N LEU A 566 -5.05 -17.04 -12.38
CA LEU A 566 -4.79 -17.15 -13.81
C LEU A 566 -5.74 -18.21 -14.36
N ILE A 567 -6.65 -17.81 -15.26
CA ILE A 567 -7.71 -18.67 -15.79
C ILE A 567 -7.77 -18.55 -17.31
N HIS A 568 -7.88 -19.66 -18.03
CA HIS A 568 -8.11 -19.67 -19.48
C HIS A 568 -9.47 -19.05 -19.83
N ALA A 569 -9.46 -17.95 -20.58
CA ALA A 569 -10.63 -17.09 -20.80
C ALA A 569 -11.25 -17.20 -22.19
N ASP A 570 -10.58 -17.86 -23.13
CA ASP A 570 -11.06 -18.04 -24.51
C ASP A 570 -12.23 -19.03 -24.62
N GLY A 571 -12.37 -19.94 -23.66
CA GLY A 571 -13.40 -21.00 -23.63
C GLY A 571 -12.99 -22.32 -24.32
N SER A 572 -11.79 -22.42 -24.90
CA SER A 572 -11.32 -23.65 -25.55
C SER A 572 -10.70 -24.64 -24.55
N THR A 573 -10.07 -24.12 -23.50
CA THR A 573 -9.26 -24.87 -22.54
C THR A 573 -9.92 -24.92 -21.17
N VAL A 574 -10.88 -25.86 -21.05
CA VAL A 574 -11.64 -26.11 -19.81
C VAL A 574 -10.80 -26.87 -18.75
N ASN A 575 -9.70 -27.49 -19.15
CA ASN A 575 -8.76 -28.18 -18.27
C ASN A 575 -7.67 -27.22 -17.74
N ARG A 576 -7.17 -27.49 -16.53
CA ARG A 576 -5.95 -26.86 -15.99
C ARG A 576 -4.71 -27.19 -16.82
N THR A 577 -3.76 -26.27 -16.88
CA THR A 577 -2.43 -26.44 -17.47
C THR A 577 -1.35 -26.01 -16.47
N ALA A 578 -0.13 -26.51 -16.63
CA ALA A 578 0.95 -26.41 -15.64
C ALA A 578 2.31 -26.14 -16.31
N ASP A 579 3.32 -25.86 -15.47
CA ASP A 579 4.72 -25.69 -15.84
C ASP A 579 4.98 -24.62 -16.90
N HIS A 580 4.10 -23.62 -16.96
CA HIS A 580 4.26 -22.46 -17.84
C HIS A 580 5.47 -21.63 -17.42
N ARG A 581 6.46 -21.52 -18.31
CA ARG A 581 7.49 -20.50 -18.20
C ARG A 581 6.85 -19.11 -18.28
N TRP A 582 7.51 -18.15 -17.65
CA TRP A 582 7.15 -16.75 -17.57
C TRP A 582 8.39 -15.89 -17.37
N ALA A 583 8.42 -14.73 -17.99
CA ALA A 583 9.55 -13.80 -17.94
C ALA A 583 9.08 -12.36 -18.13
N ILE A 584 9.88 -11.41 -17.65
CA ILE A 584 9.77 -10.00 -18.04
C ILE A 584 10.65 -9.77 -19.25
N THR A 585 10.12 -9.02 -20.21
CA THR A 585 10.72 -8.80 -21.53
C THR A 585 10.91 -7.31 -21.81
N ASP A 586 11.83 -6.97 -22.71
CA ASP A 586 12.38 -5.61 -22.82
C ASP A 586 11.31 -4.52 -23.07
N GLU A 587 10.37 -4.75 -23.99
CA GLU A 587 9.44 -3.74 -24.54
C GLU A 587 7.98 -3.91 -24.06
N PRO A 588 7.14 -2.85 -24.08
CA PRO A 588 5.69 -2.95 -23.85
C PRO A 588 4.97 -3.74 -24.95
N PRO A 589 3.75 -4.26 -24.71
CA PRO A 589 3.08 -5.15 -25.65
C PRO A 589 2.44 -4.38 -26.81
N GLY A 590 2.79 -4.79 -28.03
CA GLY A 590 2.18 -4.31 -29.27
C GLY A 590 0.76 -4.87 -29.49
N LYS A 591 0.21 -4.64 -30.69
CA LYS A 591 -1.13 -5.13 -31.09
C LYS A 591 -1.11 -6.60 -31.57
N ASP A 592 0.07 -7.19 -31.67
CA ASP A 592 0.35 -8.58 -32.05
C ASP A 592 -0.08 -9.60 -30.99
N PHE A 593 -0.47 -9.21 -29.77
CA PHE A 593 -1.03 -10.18 -28.81
C PHE A 593 -2.33 -10.84 -29.32
N TYR A 594 -3.04 -10.18 -30.23
CA TYR A 594 -4.20 -10.73 -30.96
C TYR A 594 -3.81 -11.57 -32.19
N ASP A 595 -2.58 -11.46 -32.71
CA ASP A 595 -2.12 -12.38 -33.74
C ASP A 595 -1.96 -13.77 -33.09
N TRP A 596 -2.55 -14.79 -33.71
CA TRP A 596 -2.41 -16.16 -33.24
C TRP A 596 -1.01 -16.72 -33.57
N GLN A 597 -0.39 -16.31 -34.67
CA GLN A 597 0.87 -16.88 -35.16
C GLN A 597 2.11 -16.21 -34.56
N ASN A 598 2.06 -14.87 -34.42
CA ASN A 598 3.20 -14.07 -33.92
C ASN A 598 2.88 -13.42 -32.56
N ARG A 599 2.17 -14.14 -31.68
CA ARG A 599 1.69 -13.60 -30.42
C ARG A 599 2.81 -13.02 -29.56
N CYS A 600 2.66 -11.76 -29.15
CA CYS A 600 3.54 -11.10 -28.18
C CYS A 600 5.05 -11.13 -28.57
N VAL A 601 5.37 -11.19 -29.86
CA VAL A 601 6.74 -11.11 -30.37
C VAL A 601 7.29 -9.68 -30.22
N SER A 602 6.42 -8.67 -30.25
CA SER A 602 6.76 -7.25 -30.07
C SER A 602 7.48 -6.92 -28.76
N THR A 603 7.29 -7.71 -27.70
CA THR A 603 7.86 -7.42 -26.37
C THR A 603 9.38 -7.66 -26.28
N GLY A 604 9.99 -8.23 -27.33
CA GLY A 604 11.44 -8.39 -27.42
C GLY A 604 12.00 -9.58 -26.62
N GLY A 605 13.25 -9.42 -26.15
CA GLY A 605 13.99 -10.43 -25.41
C GLY A 605 13.65 -10.46 -23.92
N VAL A 606 14.26 -11.38 -23.17
CA VAL A 606 14.14 -11.42 -21.70
C VAL A 606 15.01 -10.32 -21.09
N TYR A 607 14.40 -9.47 -20.27
CA TYR A 607 14.98 -8.23 -19.80
C TYR A 607 16.29 -8.41 -19.02
N ASN A 608 17.35 -7.75 -19.49
CA ASN A 608 18.72 -7.95 -19.04
C ASN A 608 19.54 -6.63 -18.95
N PRO A 609 19.21 -5.72 -18.02
CA PRO A 609 19.85 -4.40 -17.93
C PRO A 609 21.34 -4.50 -17.60
N PHE A 610 21.70 -5.38 -16.67
CA PHE A 610 23.07 -5.60 -16.19
C PHE A 610 23.96 -6.37 -17.18
N LYS A 611 23.43 -6.74 -18.35
CA LYS A 611 24.13 -7.46 -19.43
C LYS A 611 24.76 -8.78 -18.94
N ALA A 612 24.06 -9.49 -18.07
CA ALA A 612 24.40 -10.86 -17.68
C ALA A 612 24.53 -11.75 -18.92
N ALA A 613 25.44 -12.72 -18.89
CA ALA A 613 25.67 -13.65 -19.99
C ALA A 613 25.84 -15.08 -19.46
N PRO A 614 25.39 -16.11 -20.20
CA PRO A 614 25.53 -17.48 -19.73
C PRO A 614 27.00 -17.90 -19.81
N LEU A 615 27.42 -18.77 -18.88
CA LEU A 615 28.73 -19.40 -18.89
C LEU A 615 28.88 -20.23 -20.19
N MET A 616 30.00 -20.10 -20.90
CA MET A 616 30.14 -20.68 -22.25
C MET A 616 29.90 -22.19 -22.26
N GLY A 617 28.91 -22.62 -23.05
CA GLY A 617 28.50 -24.02 -23.19
C GLY A 617 27.37 -24.48 -22.27
N LYS A 618 26.81 -23.59 -21.43
CA LYS A 618 25.67 -23.90 -20.53
C LYS A 618 24.40 -23.17 -20.93
N GLY A 619 23.25 -23.79 -20.66
CA GLY A 619 21.93 -23.16 -20.79
C GLY A 619 21.69 -22.10 -19.71
N TRP A 620 20.77 -21.16 -19.94
CA TRP A 620 20.37 -20.17 -18.91
C TRP A 620 19.78 -20.84 -17.66
N GLU A 621 19.00 -21.90 -17.86
CA GLU A 621 18.41 -22.73 -16.80
C GLU A 621 19.46 -23.46 -15.94
N GLU A 622 20.66 -23.72 -16.47
CA GLU A 622 21.77 -24.24 -15.66
C GLU A 622 22.44 -23.14 -14.81
N VAL A 623 22.44 -21.89 -15.29
CA VAL A 623 23.25 -20.78 -14.76
C VAL A 623 22.46 -19.90 -13.78
N CYS A 624 21.16 -19.73 -13.99
CA CYS A 624 20.24 -19.01 -13.12
C CYS A 624 19.43 -20.00 -12.28
N THR A 625 19.48 -19.86 -10.95
CA THR A 625 18.67 -20.64 -10.00
C THR A 625 18.18 -19.74 -8.86
N GLY A 626 17.19 -20.18 -8.08
CA GLY A 626 16.81 -19.50 -6.84
C GLY A 626 17.94 -19.36 -5.79
N SER A 627 19.04 -20.09 -5.97
CA SER A 627 20.29 -20.01 -5.17
C SER A 627 21.44 -19.24 -5.87
N SER A 628 21.19 -18.64 -7.03
CA SER A 628 22.17 -17.83 -7.78
C SER A 628 21.50 -16.63 -8.48
N VAL A 629 20.60 -15.95 -7.76
CA VAL A 629 19.77 -14.82 -8.19
C VAL A 629 20.63 -13.65 -8.74
N GLU A 630 21.84 -13.52 -8.22
CA GLU A 630 22.87 -12.52 -8.53
C GLU A 630 23.46 -12.68 -9.95
N LEU A 631 23.33 -13.87 -10.56
CA LEU A 631 23.81 -14.21 -11.90
C LEU A 631 22.68 -14.23 -12.96
N CYS A 632 21.43 -14.10 -12.52
CA CYS A 632 20.26 -14.14 -13.40
C CYS A 632 20.07 -12.83 -14.18
N ARG A 633 19.45 -12.93 -15.36
CA ARG A 633 18.86 -11.76 -16.03
C ARG A 633 17.66 -11.30 -15.18
N VAL A 634 17.48 -9.99 -15.00
CA VAL A 634 16.40 -9.43 -14.15
C VAL A 634 15.03 -10.04 -14.49
N GLY A 635 14.69 -10.12 -15.78
CA GLY A 635 13.42 -10.67 -16.24
C GLY A 635 13.28 -12.19 -16.24
N ASP A 636 14.33 -12.95 -15.93
CA ASP A 636 14.35 -14.42 -15.97
C ASP A 636 13.78 -15.04 -14.69
N LEU A 637 12.46 -14.97 -14.55
CA LEU A 637 11.76 -15.29 -13.31
C LEU A 637 11.45 -16.79 -13.16
N SER A 638 11.29 -17.53 -14.26
CA SER A 638 11.02 -18.98 -14.22
C SER A 638 12.14 -19.78 -13.56
N SER A 639 13.40 -19.50 -13.93
CA SER A 639 14.55 -20.22 -13.36
C SER A 639 14.85 -19.82 -11.90
N ARG A 640 14.28 -18.71 -11.41
CA ARG A 640 14.36 -18.30 -10.00
C ARG A 640 13.21 -18.81 -9.14
N LEU A 641 11.98 -18.77 -9.66
CA LEU A 641 10.74 -18.91 -8.89
C LEU A 641 9.88 -20.13 -9.32
N GLY A 642 10.27 -20.83 -10.37
CA GLY A 642 9.54 -21.98 -10.93
C GLY A 642 8.39 -21.61 -11.87
N GLY A 643 7.74 -22.64 -12.40
CA GLY A 643 6.64 -22.51 -13.38
C GLY A 643 5.30 -22.10 -12.78
N LEU A 644 4.46 -21.51 -13.62
CA LEU A 644 3.08 -21.14 -13.30
C LEU A 644 2.10 -22.25 -13.70
N ALA A 645 0.99 -22.33 -12.97
CA ALA A 645 -0.16 -23.14 -13.34
C ALA A 645 -1.36 -22.23 -13.61
N ILE A 646 -2.18 -22.61 -14.58
CA ILE A 646 -3.32 -21.84 -15.08
C ILE A 646 -4.54 -22.74 -14.96
N ALA A 647 -5.60 -22.27 -14.32
CA ALA A 647 -6.83 -23.04 -14.16
C ALA A 647 -7.69 -22.95 -15.43
N GLY A 648 -8.44 -24.02 -15.74
CA GLY A 648 -9.53 -23.92 -16.72
C GLY A 648 -10.78 -23.25 -16.13
N HIS A 649 -10.97 -23.40 -14.82
CA HIS A 649 -12.15 -22.94 -14.08
C HIS A 649 -11.80 -22.06 -12.87
N LYS A 650 -12.62 -21.02 -12.67
CA LYS A 650 -12.65 -20.16 -11.47
C LYS A 650 -12.65 -20.94 -10.16
N ARG A 651 -13.44 -22.02 -10.07
CA ARG A 651 -13.62 -22.83 -8.84
C ARG A 651 -12.32 -23.46 -8.32
N GLU A 652 -11.36 -23.72 -9.20
CA GLU A 652 -10.06 -24.30 -8.84
C GLU A 652 -8.92 -23.25 -8.83
N ALA A 653 -9.17 -22.05 -9.36
CA ALA A 653 -8.14 -21.04 -9.60
C ALA A 653 -7.42 -20.60 -8.32
N ALA A 654 -8.14 -20.45 -7.21
CA ALA A 654 -7.60 -20.11 -5.90
C ALA A 654 -6.69 -21.20 -5.30
N MET A 655 -6.82 -22.46 -5.74
CA MET A 655 -5.96 -23.57 -5.30
C MET A 655 -4.78 -23.83 -6.25
N ILE A 656 -4.98 -23.62 -7.56
CA ILE A 656 -4.00 -23.97 -8.60
C ILE A 656 -3.07 -22.79 -8.95
N SER A 657 -3.65 -21.60 -9.12
CA SER A 657 -2.96 -20.45 -9.72
C SER A 657 -2.59 -19.34 -8.73
N ARG A 658 -3.24 -19.31 -7.56
CA ARG A 658 -2.93 -18.34 -6.49
C ARG A 658 -1.58 -18.69 -5.85
N LYS A 659 -0.61 -17.80 -5.96
CA LYS A 659 0.77 -18.02 -5.48
C LYS A 659 1.38 -16.71 -4.98
N MET A 660 2.38 -16.80 -4.11
CA MET A 660 3.16 -15.66 -3.67
C MET A 660 4.65 -16.01 -3.62
N TYR A 661 5.46 -15.14 -4.22
CA TYR A 661 6.92 -15.23 -4.27
C TYR A 661 7.56 -13.94 -3.74
N ILE A 662 8.84 -14.00 -3.36
CA ILE A 662 9.66 -12.85 -2.98
C ILE A 662 10.97 -12.94 -3.76
N ASP A 663 11.24 -11.94 -4.60
CA ASP A 663 12.43 -11.89 -5.47
C ASP A 663 13.40 -10.80 -5.03
N LEU A 664 14.70 -11.07 -5.06
CA LEU A 664 15.74 -10.16 -4.58
C LEU A 664 16.33 -9.26 -5.69
N ASN A 665 15.95 -9.49 -6.96
CA ASN A 665 16.53 -8.87 -8.15
C ASN A 665 15.40 -8.48 -9.14
N LEU A 666 14.36 -7.83 -8.60
CA LEU A 666 13.17 -7.38 -9.34
C LEU A 666 12.78 -5.94 -8.93
N PRO A 667 13.57 -4.92 -9.32
CA PRO A 667 13.32 -3.53 -8.93
C PRO A 667 12.11 -2.92 -9.65
N LEU A 668 11.25 -2.23 -8.90
CA LEU A 668 10.11 -1.46 -9.42
C LEU A 668 10.45 0.01 -9.68
N SER A 669 11.54 0.53 -9.12
CA SER A 669 12.05 1.89 -9.38
C SER A 669 13.56 1.89 -9.64
N GLY A 670 14.15 3.06 -9.92
CA GLY A 670 15.53 3.17 -10.37
C GLY A 670 15.75 2.75 -11.83
N HIS A 671 17.00 2.79 -12.28
CA HIS A 671 17.38 2.63 -13.69
C HIS A 671 17.03 1.25 -14.29
N ALA A 672 17.02 0.20 -13.45
CA ALA A 672 16.73 -1.18 -13.83
C ALA A 672 15.23 -1.54 -13.70
N SER A 673 14.34 -0.55 -13.53
CA SER A 673 12.91 -0.79 -13.29
C SER A 673 12.25 -1.65 -14.38
N VAL A 674 11.36 -2.52 -13.92
CA VAL A 674 10.45 -3.31 -14.78
C VAL A 674 9.12 -2.63 -15.09
N ILE A 675 8.82 -1.46 -14.51
CA ILE A 675 7.59 -0.71 -14.84
C ILE A 675 7.66 -0.23 -16.30
N GLY A 676 6.54 -0.37 -17.01
CA GLY A 676 6.43 -0.09 -18.45
C GLY A 676 6.86 -1.25 -19.36
N ARG A 677 7.44 -2.32 -18.83
CA ARG A 677 7.85 -3.52 -19.57
C ARG A 677 6.72 -4.56 -19.64
N SER A 678 6.87 -5.57 -20.50
CA SER A 678 5.89 -6.66 -20.58
C SER A 678 6.29 -7.87 -19.74
N LEU A 679 5.33 -8.42 -18.99
CA LEU A 679 5.40 -9.80 -18.51
C LEU A 679 4.76 -10.72 -19.55
N VAL A 680 5.50 -11.74 -19.97
CA VAL A 680 5.09 -12.76 -20.93
C VAL A 680 4.95 -14.10 -20.21
N ILE A 681 3.86 -14.81 -20.48
CA ILE A 681 3.66 -16.20 -20.10
C ILE A 681 3.76 -17.06 -21.37
N PHE A 682 4.52 -18.14 -21.28
CA PHE A 682 4.85 -19.07 -22.36
C PHE A 682 4.08 -20.38 -22.17
N ASP A 683 3.93 -21.12 -23.26
CA ASP A 683 3.28 -22.42 -23.34
C ASP A 683 4.03 -23.25 -24.41
N ASP A 684 5.01 -24.01 -23.92
CA ASP A 684 5.93 -24.83 -24.71
C ASP A 684 5.28 -26.11 -25.26
N ASN A 685 4.19 -26.53 -24.62
CA ASN A 685 3.37 -27.67 -25.03
C ASN A 685 2.30 -27.27 -26.06
N GLY A 686 2.19 -25.98 -26.37
CA GLY A 686 1.16 -25.44 -27.25
C GLY A 686 1.35 -25.75 -28.74
N PRO A 687 0.37 -25.39 -29.59
CA PRO A 687 0.44 -25.63 -31.02
C PRO A 687 1.63 -24.88 -31.64
N LYS A 688 2.55 -25.60 -32.31
CA LYS A 688 3.78 -25.01 -32.90
C LYS A 688 3.53 -23.80 -33.81
N ALA A 689 2.38 -23.72 -34.46
CA ALA A 689 1.96 -22.59 -35.29
C ALA A 689 1.53 -21.33 -34.51
N ARG A 690 1.47 -21.38 -33.17
CA ARG A 690 1.25 -20.25 -32.25
C ARG A 690 2.58 -19.67 -31.70
N GLY A 691 3.71 -20.36 -31.92
CA GLY A 691 4.96 -20.10 -31.21
C GLY A 691 4.89 -20.42 -29.70
N GLU A 692 5.92 -20.07 -28.95
CA GLU A 692 6.00 -20.34 -27.50
C GLU A 692 5.17 -19.39 -26.62
N ARG A 693 4.76 -18.21 -27.10
CA ARG A 693 4.17 -17.15 -26.25
C ARG A 693 2.64 -17.28 -26.13
N LEU A 694 2.15 -17.59 -24.92
CA LEU A 694 0.72 -17.77 -24.63
C LEU A 694 -0.02 -16.45 -24.49
N ALA A 695 0.55 -15.54 -23.68
CA ALA A 695 -0.06 -14.27 -23.28
C ALA A 695 1.02 -13.24 -22.89
N CYS A 696 0.71 -11.95 -23.02
CA CYS A 696 1.53 -10.86 -22.49
C CYS A 696 0.65 -9.71 -21.98
N SER A 697 1.16 -8.95 -21.01
CA SER A 697 0.57 -7.69 -20.57
C SER A 697 1.64 -6.78 -19.95
N VAL A 698 1.36 -5.48 -19.90
CA VAL A 698 2.30 -4.47 -19.39
C VAL A 698 2.30 -4.43 -17.86
N ILE A 699 3.46 -4.14 -17.28
CA ILE A 699 3.64 -3.84 -15.85
C ILE A 699 3.35 -2.35 -15.65
N GLY A 700 2.08 -2.02 -15.35
CA GLY A 700 1.65 -0.66 -15.03
C GLY A 700 1.78 -0.33 -13.55
N GLY A 701 1.71 0.96 -13.18
CA GLY A 701 1.56 1.35 -11.78
C GLY A 701 0.17 0.99 -11.23
N TYR A 702 0.07 0.80 -9.92
CA TYR A 702 -1.20 0.55 -9.23
C TYR A 702 -1.27 1.38 -7.95
N HIS A 703 -1.89 2.57 -8.06
CA HIS A 703 -1.87 3.57 -7.00
C HIS A 703 -2.87 3.27 -5.89
N ARG A 704 -2.45 3.55 -4.66
CA ARG A 704 -3.27 3.64 -3.45
C ARG A 704 -4.59 4.37 -3.66
N ARG A 705 -5.59 4.08 -2.82
CA ARG A 705 -6.81 4.90 -2.75
C ARG A 705 -6.76 5.84 -1.55
N LYS A 706 -7.35 7.01 -1.73
CA LYS A 706 -7.62 7.97 -0.66
C LYS A 706 -9.04 8.52 -0.82
N ALA A 707 -9.83 8.46 0.24
CA ALA A 707 -11.10 9.16 0.35
C ALA A 707 -10.95 10.38 1.25
N VAL A 708 -11.66 11.46 0.95
CA VAL A 708 -11.67 12.70 1.73
C VAL A 708 -13.11 13.22 1.83
N ALA A 709 -13.55 13.44 3.06
CA ALA A 709 -14.69 14.29 3.37
C ALA A 709 -14.19 15.58 4.03
N ARG A 710 -14.71 16.72 3.57
CA ARG A 710 -14.31 18.08 4.00
C ARG A 710 -15.36 19.13 3.67
N ASP A 711 -16.17 18.83 2.65
CA ASP A 711 -17.17 19.72 2.08
C ASP A 711 -18.49 19.49 2.81
N TRP A 712 -18.55 19.98 4.04
CA TRP A 712 -19.70 19.82 4.92
C TRP A 712 -20.91 20.64 4.43
N TYR A 713 -22.08 20.05 4.61
CA TYR A 713 -23.43 20.60 4.41
C TYR A 713 -24.23 20.42 5.70
N SER A 714 -25.31 21.18 5.89
CA SER A 714 -26.22 21.05 7.04
C SER A 714 -27.69 21.11 6.64
N ASN A 715 -28.56 20.54 7.48
CA ASN A 715 -30.02 20.55 7.29
C ASN A 715 -30.63 21.88 7.76
N GLY A 716 -30.30 22.97 7.08
CA GLY A 716 -30.77 24.34 7.39
C GLY A 716 -30.16 25.00 8.64
N ASP A 717 -29.61 24.22 9.56
CA ASP A 717 -28.85 24.70 10.73
C ASP A 717 -27.60 25.52 10.32
N PRO A 718 -27.18 26.51 11.14
CA PRO A 718 -25.85 27.12 11.01
C PRO A 718 -24.73 26.08 11.07
N LEU A 719 -23.94 25.98 10.00
CA LEU A 719 -22.81 25.06 9.91
C LEU A 719 -21.60 25.60 10.66
N THR A 720 -21.42 25.15 11.91
CA THR A 720 -20.20 25.44 12.70
C THR A 720 -19.07 24.43 12.44
N MET A 721 -19.42 23.22 11.97
CA MET A 721 -18.47 22.13 11.73
C MET A 721 -17.45 22.48 10.63
N LYS A 722 -16.18 22.19 10.90
CA LYS A 722 -15.03 22.36 10.01
C LYS A 722 -14.06 21.20 10.19
N GLY A 723 -13.07 21.14 9.30
CA GLY A 723 -12.06 20.09 9.25
C GLY A 723 -12.44 18.99 8.27
N LYS A 724 -11.90 17.79 8.47
CA LYS A 724 -11.86 16.71 7.48
C LYS A 724 -11.92 15.32 8.10
N LEU A 725 -12.33 14.34 7.29
CA LEU A 725 -12.04 12.93 7.48
C LEU A 725 -11.26 12.48 6.26
N GLU A 726 -10.04 11.97 6.46
CA GLU A 726 -9.24 11.35 5.40
C GLU A 726 -9.07 9.85 5.67
N LEU A 727 -9.24 9.04 4.64
CA LEU A 727 -9.08 7.59 4.69
C LEU A 727 -8.08 7.19 3.61
N VAL A 728 -7.06 6.40 3.92
CA VAL A 728 -6.00 5.98 2.99
C VAL A 728 -5.79 4.47 3.07
N GLN A 729 -5.73 3.81 1.92
CA GLN A 729 -5.48 2.37 1.80
C GLN A 729 -4.44 2.15 0.69
N GLN A 730 -3.30 1.54 1.02
CA GLN A 730 -2.15 1.43 0.09
C GLN A 730 -2.43 0.46 -1.07
N SER A 731 -2.94 -0.72 -0.73
CA SER A 731 -3.54 -1.71 -1.63
C SER A 731 -4.69 -2.40 -0.90
N GLU A 732 -5.50 -3.13 -1.64
CA GLU A 732 -6.67 -3.88 -1.17
C GLU A 732 -6.36 -5.01 -0.17
N TYR A 733 -5.08 -5.31 0.08
CA TYR A 733 -4.61 -6.26 1.10
C TYR A 733 -4.23 -5.58 2.43
N ASP A 734 -4.06 -4.26 2.41
CA ASP A 734 -3.63 -3.48 3.55
C ASP A 734 -4.86 -2.90 4.26
N LEU A 735 -4.75 -2.70 5.56
CA LEU A 735 -5.76 -1.98 6.34
C LEU A 735 -5.94 -0.53 5.87
N THR A 736 -7.10 0.06 6.18
CA THR A 736 -7.37 1.47 5.90
C THR A 736 -6.96 2.31 7.10
N ASN A 737 -6.01 3.22 6.90
CA ASN A 737 -5.67 4.25 7.88
C ASN A 737 -6.70 5.38 7.81
N ALA A 738 -7.20 5.81 8.96
CA ALA A 738 -8.15 6.92 9.09
C ALA A 738 -7.52 8.08 9.89
N GLU A 739 -7.70 9.30 9.40
CA GLU A 739 -7.31 10.55 10.05
C GLU A 739 -8.58 11.41 10.19
N VAL A 740 -9.01 11.63 11.43
CA VAL A 740 -10.20 12.41 11.77
C VAL A 740 -9.75 13.75 12.36
N ASP A 741 -10.19 14.85 11.77
CA ASP A 741 -9.95 16.21 12.27
C ASP A 741 -11.25 17.03 12.21
N PHE A 742 -12.04 17.05 13.28
CA PHE A 742 -13.33 17.76 13.35
C PHE A 742 -13.27 18.93 14.34
N LYS A 743 -13.75 20.12 13.94
CA LYS A 743 -13.69 21.36 14.76
C LYS A 743 -15.03 22.11 14.70
N GLY A 744 -15.39 22.80 15.77
CA GLY A 744 -16.67 23.49 15.87
C GLY A 744 -17.85 22.53 16.06
N LEU A 745 -17.57 21.37 16.65
CA LEU A 745 -18.53 20.38 17.09
C LEU A 745 -19.38 20.94 18.27
N ASP A 746 -20.66 20.57 18.34
CA ASP A 746 -21.59 21.01 19.40
C ASP A 746 -22.64 19.92 19.64
N LYS A 747 -22.77 19.40 20.87
CA LYS A 747 -23.82 18.45 21.29
C LYS A 747 -24.02 17.28 20.33
N ASN A 748 -22.94 16.67 19.87
CA ASN A 748 -22.93 15.61 18.86
C ASN A 748 -23.12 14.22 19.51
N SER A 749 -23.39 13.21 18.68
CA SER A 749 -23.40 11.79 19.04
C SER A 749 -22.53 10.99 18.07
N GLY A 750 -23.13 10.22 17.17
CA GLY A 750 -22.42 9.34 16.24
C GLY A 750 -22.04 10.01 14.90
N TYR A 751 -21.15 9.34 14.17
CA TYR A 751 -20.75 9.64 12.80
C TYR A 751 -20.59 8.35 12.00
N HIS A 752 -21.26 8.27 10.84
CA HIS A 752 -21.42 7.02 10.09
C HIS A 752 -21.31 7.25 8.57
N VAL A 753 -20.88 6.24 7.82
CA VAL A 753 -20.94 6.22 6.35
C VAL A 753 -22.33 5.78 5.92
N HIS A 754 -23.00 6.58 5.08
CA HIS A 754 -24.34 6.36 4.55
C HIS A 754 -24.31 5.91 3.08
N ILE A 755 -25.40 5.30 2.60
CA ILE A 755 -25.43 4.58 1.31
C ILE A 755 -25.08 5.46 0.09
N ALA A 756 -25.51 6.73 0.05
CA ALA A 756 -25.46 7.59 -1.14
C ALA A 756 -24.74 8.95 -0.90
N PRO A 757 -24.20 9.62 -1.95
CA PRO A 757 -23.50 10.90 -1.85
C PRO A 757 -24.45 12.07 -1.58
N VAL A 758 -23.93 13.19 -1.06
CA VAL A 758 -24.73 14.36 -0.66
C VAL A 758 -25.21 15.15 -1.89
N GLU A 759 -26.50 15.51 -1.96
CA GLU A 759 -27.07 16.37 -3.00
C GLU A 759 -27.15 17.83 -2.52
N GLY A 760 -26.08 18.59 -2.75
CA GLY A 760 -25.87 19.93 -2.18
C GLY A 760 -26.81 21.07 -2.66
N ASP A 761 -27.64 20.85 -3.68
CA ASP A 761 -28.67 21.80 -4.11
C ASP A 761 -30.02 21.62 -3.37
N LEU A 762 -30.08 20.70 -2.40
CA LEU A 762 -31.22 20.52 -1.48
C LEU A 762 -31.08 21.39 -0.22
N GLU A 763 -32.22 21.76 0.37
CA GLU A 763 -32.31 22.51 1.63
C GLU A 763 -32.00 21.65 2.87
N PHE A 764 -32.28 20.33 2.78
CA PHE A 764 -32.05 19.35 3.83
C PHE A 764 -31.22 18.17 3.29
N PRO A 765 -29.96 18.40 2.88
CA PRO A 765 -29.18 17.48 2.06
C PRO A 765 -28.69 16.22 2.80
N CYS A 766 -28.73 16.21 4.14
CA CYS A 766 -28.27 15.12 5.00
C CYS A 766 -29.41 14.21 5.54
N GLU A 767 -30.66 14.45 5.15
CA GLU A 767 -31.82 13.66 5.63
C GLU A 767 -31.82 12.19 5.18
N ASP A 768 -32.63 11.36 5.85
CA ASP A 768 -32.76 9.94 5.46
C ASP A 768 -33.36 9.76 4.06
N SER A 769 -34.22 10.68 3.63
CA SER A 769 -34.75 10.68 2.26
C SER A 769 -33.71 10.97 1.17
N THR A 770 -32.53 11.51 1.53
CA THR A 770 -31.49 11.90 0.58
C THR A 770 -30.31 10.92 0.58
N VAL A 771 -29.69 10.66 1.73
CA VAL A 771 -28.49 9.80 1.86
C VAL A 771 -28.80 8.37 2.36
N TYR A 772 -30.04 8.12 2.79
CA TYR A 772 -30.55 6.85 3.32
C TYR A 772 -29.88 6.41 4.62
N GLY A 773 -30.02 5.14 5.01
CA GLY A 773 -29.37 4.55 6.20
C GLY A 773 -27.86 4.37 6.05
N HIS A 774 -27.26 3.67 7.02
CA HIS A 774 -25.82 3.37 7.04
C HIS A 774 -25.42 2.41 5.92
N TRP A 775 -24.13 2.40 5.58
CA TRP A 775 -23.55 1.46 4.61
C TRP A 775 -23.25 0.13 5.30
N ASN A 776 -24.13 -0.84 5.08
CA ASN A 776 -24.07 -2.19 5.65
C ASN A 776 -24.24 -3.24 4.54
N PRO A 777 -23.19 -3.54 3.74
CA PRO A 777 -23.26 -4.51 2.65
C PRO A 777 -23.23 -5.98 3.10
N ARG A 778 -23.10 -6.22 4.42
CA ARG A 778 -22.98 -7.56 5.03
C ARG A 778 -24.15 -7.90 5.96
N ASP A 779 -25.20 -7.07 5.97
CA ASP A 779 -26.43 -7.24 6.75
C ASP A 779 -26.21 -7.50 8.26
N VAL A 780 -25.19 -6.86 8.85
CA VAL A 780 -24.90 -6.93 10.30
C VAL A 780 -26.09 -6.34 11.09
N ASP A 781 -26.62 -7.06 12.07
CA ASP A 781 -27.75 -6.57 12.89
C ASP A 781 -27.27 -5.56 13.96
N PRO A 782 -27.61 -4.26 13.86
CA PRO A 782 -27.11 -3.24 14.79
C PRO A 782 -27.65 -3.39 16.23
N LYS A 783 -28.58 -4.32 16.47
CA LYS A 783 -29.06 -4.68 17.82
C LYS A 783 -28.17 -5.70 18.53
N GLN A 784 -27.31 -6.38 17.77
CA GLN A 784 -26.37 -7.39 18.28
C GLN A 784 -24.94 -6.82 18.39
N SER A 785 -24.67 -5.70 17.71
CA SER A 785 -23.42 -4.94 17.85
C SER A 785 -23.12 -4.56 19.32
N PRO A 786 -21.91 -4.80 19.83
CA PRO A 786 -21.50 -4.39 21.18
C PRO A 786 -21.51 -2.86 21.36
N PRO A 787 -21.49 -2.35 22.60
CA PRO A 787 -21.35 -0.92 22.86
C PRO A 787 -20.09 -0.34 22.18
N PRO A 788 -20.07 0.96 21.80
CA PRO A 788 -18.95 1.57 21.09
C PRO A 788 -17.56 1.25 21.68
N THR A 789 -16.60 0.97 20.79
CA THR A 789 -15.23 0.46 20.98
C THR A 789 -15.07 -0.90 21.65
N LEU A 790 -16.11 -1.48 22.25
CA LEU A 790 -16.03 -2.76 22.97
C LEU A 790 -16.19 -4.00 22.07
N GLY A 791 -16.61 -3.86 20.81
CA GLY A 791 -16.67 -4.93 19.82
C GLY A 791 -15.50 -4.90 18.81
N SER A 792 -15.42 -5.91 17.95
CA SER A 792 -14.49 -5.97 16.81
C SER A 792 -15.07 -5.41 15.50
N THR A 793 -14.24 -5.16 14.49
CA THR A 793 -14.63 -4.43 13.26
C THR A 793 -15.69 -5.12 12.38
N ASP A 794 -15.95 -6.42 12.60
CA ASP A 794 -17.06 -7.20 12.02
C ASP A 794 -18.38 -7.07 12.78
N GLU A 795 -18.33 -6.82 14.08
CA GLU A 795 -19.53 -6.79 14.93
C GLU A 795 -20.35 -5.50 14.75
N TYR A 796 -19.87 -4.57 13.92
CA TYR A 796 -20.52 -3.30 13.55
C TYR A 796 -20.86 -3.28 12.05
N GLU A 797 -21.86 -2.46 11.69
CA GLU A 797 -22.10 -2.12 10.29
C GLU A 797 -20.80 -1.56 9.67
N LEU A 798 -20.50 -1.91 8.41
CA LEU A 798 -19.22 -1.54 7.78
C LEU A 798 -18.97 -0.02 7.83
N GLY A 799 -20.03 0.77 7.69
CA GLY A 799 -20.04 2.23 7.82
C GLY A 799 -20.21 2.81 9.23
N ASP A 800 -20.43 2.03 10.28
CA ASP A 800 -20.53 2.56 11.65
C ASP A 800 -19.14 2.85 12.23
N LEU A 801 -18.64 4.06 11.97
CA LEU A 801 -17.35 4.51 12.47
C LEU A 801 -17.40 4.84 13.98
N SER A 802 -18.58 5.12 14.54
CA SER A 802 -18.75 5.43 15.97
C SER A 802 -18.77 4.19 16.84
N GLY A 803 -19.44 3.11 16.40
CA GLY A 803 -19.34 1.79 17.02
C GLY A 803 -17.89 1.32 17.05
N LYS A 804 -17.16 1.46 15.95
CA LYS A 804 -15.74 1.05 15.84
C LYS A 804 -14.76 1.91 16.65
N PHE A 805 -14.86 3.25 16.56
CA PHE A 805 -13.81 4.18 17.03
C PHE A 805 -14.21 5.11 18.19
N GLY A 806 -15.47 5.07 18.61
CA GLY A 806 -16.03 5.91 19.67
C GLY A 806 -16.88 7.07 19.13
N THR A 807 -17.77 7.61 19.98
CA THR A 807 -18.68 8.70 19.62
C THR A 807 -18.03 10.09 19.81
N LEU A 808 -18.69 11.13 19.31
CA LEU A 808 -18.31 12.55 19.47
C LEU A 808 -19.08 13.22 20.63
N ASP A 809 -19.38 12.44 21.67
CA ASP A 809 -20.24 12.84 22.78
C ASP A 809 -19.56 13.85 23.72
N GLY A 810 -20.00 15.11 23.63
CA GLY A 810 -19.44 16.22 24.42
C GLY A 810 -18.27 16.94 23.76
N GLU A 811 -17.76 16.41 22.64
CA GLU A 811 -16.59 16.97 21.96
C GLU A 811 -16.88 18.28 21.21
N THR A 812 -15.86 19.15 21.18
CA THR A 812 -15.87 20.46 20.48
C THR A 812 -14.79 20.57 19.41
N MET A 813 -13.67 19.86 19.62
CA MET A 813 -12.63 19.54 18.65
C MET A 813 -12.24 18.08 18.86
N TYR A 814 -12.04 17.33 17.78
CA TYR A 814 -11.73 15.90 17.82
C TYR A 814 -10.70 15.58 16.75
N GLU A 815 -9.48 15.22 17.18
CA GLU A 815 -8.33 14.94 16.31
C GLU A 815 -7.77 13.56 16.70
N GLN A 816 -7.95 12.55 15.84
CA GLN A 816 -7.63 11.15 16.13
C GLN A 816 -7.22 10.37 14.88
N THR A 817 -6.45 9.28 15.07
CA THR A 817 -6.01 8.38 13.99
C THR A 817 -6.33 6.92 14.30
N TYR A 818 -6.94 6.21 13.34
CA TYR A 818 -7.37 4.82 13.49
C TYR A 818 -6.88 3.92 12.35
N ASN A 819 -6.98 2.60 12.56
CA ASN A 819 -6.67 1.57 11.58
C ASN A 819 -7.88 0.62 11.50
N ASP A 820 -8.50 0.47 10.32
CA ASP A 820 -9.62 -0.45 10.11
C ASP A 820 -9.21 -1.65 9.25
N THR A 821 -9.44 -2.86 9.75
CA THR A 821 -9.18 -4.14 9.05
C THR A 821 -10.25 -4.50 8.01
N ARG A 822 -11.39 -3.80 7.99
CA ARG A 822 -12.60 -4.12 7.20
C ARG A 822 -13.28 -2.92 6.53
N LEU A 823 -12.60 -1.78 6.37
CA LEU A 823 -13.16 -0.58 5.68
C LEU A 823 -12.53 -0.38 4.29
N PRO A 824 -12.97 -1.10 3.24
CA PRO A 824 -12.35 -1.05 1.93
C PRO A 824 -12.55 0.28 1.19
N LEU A 825 -11.49 0.74 0.53
CA LEU A 825 -11.51 1.80 -0.48
C LEU A 825 -11.46 1.25 -1.93
N PHE A 826 -11.11 -0.03 -2.10
CA PHE A 826 -11.12 -0.76 -3.38
C PHE A 826 -12.33 -1.71 -3.48
N GLY A 827 -12.71 -2.10 -4.71
CA GLY A 827 -13.71 -3.15 -4.95
C GLY A 827 -15.16 -2.77 -4.64
N TYR A 828 -16.07 -3.74 -4.78
CA TYR A 828 -17.52 -3.49 -4.80
C TYR A 828 -18.10 -3.00 -3.46
N GLU A 829 -17.49 -3.36 -2.32
CA GLU A 829 -17.90 -2.86 -0.99
C GLU A 829 -17.43 -1.42 -0.70
N SER A 830 -16.64 -0.81 -1.58
CA SER A 830 -15.97 0.47 -1.34
C SER A 830 -16.92 1.60 -0.91
N ILE A 831 -16.41 2.44 0.00
CA ILE A 831 -17.08 3.64 0.53
C ILE A 831 -16.81 4.91 -0.29
N ILE A 832 -15.99 4.86 -1.35
CA ILE A 832 -15.73 6.03 -2.19
C ILE A 832 -17.02 6.41 -2.95
N GLY A 833 -17.35 7.71 -2.97
CA GLY A 833 -18.59 8.21 -3.58
C GLY A 833 -19.84 7.98 -2.73
N ARG A 834 -19.70 7.52 -1.49
CA ARG A 834 -20.75 7.52 -0.46
C ARG A 834 -20.72 8.84 0.33
N SER A 835 -21.42 8.94 1.46
CA SER A 835 -21.33 10.12 2.34
C SER A 835 -21.01 9.76 3.78
N ILE A 836 -20.38 10.68 4.50
CA ILE A 836 -20.25 10.68 5.97
C ILE A 836 -21.32 11.62 6.54
N VAL A 837 -22.00 11.23 7.61
CA VAL A 837 -22.98 12.04 8.33
C VAL A 837 -22.60 12.09 9.81
N VAL A 838 -22.74 13.26 10.44
CA VAL A 838 -22.58 13.50 11.87
C VAL A 838 -23.92 13.87 12.49
N HIS A 839 -24.22 13.25 13.64
CA HIS A 839 -25.47 13.37 14.36
C HIS A 839 -25.34 14.28 15.59
N LYS A 840 -26.45 14.92 15.99
CA LYS A 840 -26.62 15.59 17.29
C LYS A 840 -27.21 14.61 18.30
N LYS A 841 -26.73 14.69 19.55
CA LYS A 841 -27.22 13.92 20.70
C LYS A 841 -28.72 14.11 20.95
N GLU A 842 -29.27 15.28 20.65
CA GLU A 842 -30.72 15.49 20.71
C GLU A 842 -31.44 14.66 19.63
N LYS A 843 -32.23 13.66 20.05
CA LYS A 843 -33.04 12.78 19.19
C LYS A 843 -32.23 12.01 18.13
N ASN A 844 -30.90 11.91 18.30
CA ASN A 844 -29.94 11.40 17.31
C ASN A 844 -30.10 12.03 15.91
N ARG A 845 -30.56 13.29 15.82
CA ARG A 845 -30.87 13.92 14.54
C ARG A 845 -29.61 14.14 13.70
N ARG A 846 -29.72 13.97 12.38
CA ARG A 846 -28.63 14.30 11.46
C ARG A 846 -28.41 15.82 11.46
N TRP A 847 -27.15 16.24 11.32
CA TRP A 847 -26.81 17.67 11.41
C TRP A 847 -25.86 18.11 10.30
N ALA A 848 -24.73 17.42 10.15
CA ALA A 848 -23.72 17.73 9.15
C ALA A 848 -23.43 16.50 8.28
N CYS A 849 -23.11 16.71 7.01
CA CYS A 849 -22.70 15.62 6.11
C CYS A 849 -21.77 16.10 5.00
N SER A 850 -20.94 15.19 4.46
CA SER A 850 -20.06 15.42 3.31
C SER A 850 -20.03 14.17 2.45
N THR A 851 -19.88 14.33 1.13
CA THR A 851 -19.51 13.20 0.25
C THR A 851 -18.09 12.73 0.60
N LEU A 852 -17.83 11.42 0.50
CA LEU A 852 -16.50 10.82 0.52
C LEU A 852 -15.90 10.91 -0.89
N GLU A 853 -15.37 12.08 -1.22
CA GLU A 853 -14.73 12.36 -2.51
C GLU A 853 -13.36 11.65 -2.60
N ARG A 854 -12.81 11.56 -3.82
CA ARG A 854 -11.46 11.01 -4.01
C ARG A 854 -10.41 12.06 -3.67
N GLY A 855 -9.49 11.75 -2.76
CA GLY A 855 -8.32 12.57 -2.49
C GLY A 855 -7.18 12.22 -3.45
N TYR A 856 -6.73 13.18 -4.25
CA TYR A 856 -5.58 13.02 -5.15
C TYR A 856 -4.85 14.35 -5.33
N SER A 857 -3.56 14.30 -5.68
CA SER A 857 -2.85 15.48 -6.17
C SER A 857 -3.03 15.62 -7.68
N PRO A 858 -3.24 16.84 -8.24
CA PRO A 858 -3.19 17.08 -9.68
C PRO A 858 -1.85 16.68 -10.34
N ASN A 859 -0.78 16.53 -9.54
CA ASN A 859 0.53 16.06 -9.99
C ASN A 859 0.66 14.52 -9.96
N GLU A 860 -0.36 13.80 -9.48
CA GLU A 860 -0.39 12.33 -9.28
C GLU A 860 -1.42 11.69 -10.23
N ALA A 861 -2.63 12.28 -10.32
CA ALA A 861 -3.74 11.77 -11.13
C ALA A 861 -4.71 12.89 -11.55
N ARG A 862 -5.64 12.53 -12.45
CA ARG A 862 -6.80 13.35 -12.87
C ARG A 862 -8.09 12.54 -12.83
N GLU A 863 -9.21 13.22 -12.55
CA GLU A 863 -10.54 12.60 -12.53
C GLU A 863 -11.25 12.72 -13.89
N ILE A 864 -11.80 11.61 -14.37
CA ILE A 864 -12.77 11.57 -15.47
C ILE A 864 -14.17 11.38 -14.90
N ARG A 865 -15.12 12.14 -15.45
CA ARG A 865 -16.54 12.06 -15.16
C ARG A 865 -17.32 11.82 -16.45
N ALA A 866 -18.25 10.86 -16.43
CA ALA A 866 -19.16 10.57 -17.53
C ALA A 866 -20.58 10.36 -17.01
N ILE A 867 -21.58 10.57 -17.88
CA ILE A 867 -22.99 10.49 -17.56
C ILE A 867 -23.77 9.83 -18.70
N ALA A 868 -24.64 8.88 -18.36
CA ALA A 868 -25.71 8.42 -19.22
C ALA A 868 -27.01 9.11 -18.80
N SER A 869 -27.44 10.10 -19.60
CA SER A 869 -28.49 11.06 -19.24
C SER A 869 -29.84 10.67 -19.85
N PHE A 870 -30.70 10.02 -19.06
CA PHE A 870 -32.08 9.66 -19.42
C PHE A 870 -32.98 10.90 -19.24
N HIS A 871 -32.81 11.91 -20.11
CA HIS A 871 -33.50 13.19 -20.03
C HIS A 871 -34.69 13.32 -21.01
N HIS A 872 -34.97 12.29 -21.82
CA HIS A 872 -36.02 12.35 -22.85
C HIS A 872 -37.44 12.32 -22.23
N PRO A 873 -38.28 13.36 -22.39
CA PRO A 873 -39.57 13.43 -21.67
C PRO A 873 -40.61 12.40 -22.09
N THR A 874 -40.45 11.77 -23.27
CA THR A 874 -41.25 10.62 -23.72
C THR A 874 -40.43 9.33 -23.81
N GLY A 875 -39.35 9.23 -23.03
CA GLY A 875 -38.60 7.99 -22.86
C GLY A 875 -39.34 7.00 -21.95
N TYR A 876 -38.61 6.00 -21.43
CA TYR A 876 -39.15 4.95 -20.54
C TYR A 876 -38.52 4.95 -19.14
N ALA A 877 -37.32 5.52 -18.99
CA ALA A 877 -36.73 5.91 -17.72
C ALA A 877 -36.39 7.41 -17.77
N TYR A 878 -36.34 8.05 -16.61
CA TYR A 878 -35.96 9.46 -16.45
C TYR A 878 -34.98 9.61 -15.27
N GLY A 879 -33.85 10.27 -15.50
CA GLY A 879 -32.76 10.40 -14.52
C GLY A 879 -31.38 10.25 -15.14
N TYR A 880 -30.41 9.76 -14.36
CA TYR A 880 -29.04 9.56 -14.82
C TYR A 880 -28.37 8.32 -14.24
N ILE A 881 -27.33 7.87 -14.94
CA ILE A 881 -26.24 7.06 -14.39
C ILE A 881 -24.96 7.90 -14.52
N ARG A 882 -24.27 8.18 -13.40
CA ARG A 882 -23.00 8.90 -13.35
C ARG A 882 -21.85 7.93 -13.10
N LEU A 883 -20.70 8.20 -13.71
CA LEU A 883 -19.50 7.36 -13.69
C LEU A 883 -18.29 8.24 -13.35
N THR A 884 -17.49 7.88 -12.34
CA THR A 884 -16.25 8.61 -12.01
C THR A 884 -15.06 7.69 -11.80
N GLN A 885 -13.93 8.02 -12.45
CA GLN A 885 -12.70 7.23 -12.45
C GLN A 885 -11.49 8.15 -12.30
N LEU A 886 -10.48 7.75 -11.51
CA LEU A 886 -9.17 8.38 -11.52
C LEU A 886 -8.28 7.71 -12.55
N ILE A 887 -7.49 8.52 -13.25
CA ILE A 887 -6.44 8.08 -14.17
C ILE A 887 -5.12 8.69 -13.69
N GLY A 888 -4.14 7.84 -13.41
CA GLY A 888 -2.79 8.25 -13.01
C GLY A 888 -2.02 8.85 -14.19
N ASN A 889 -0.95 9.59 -13.91
CA ASN A 889 -0.07 10.16 -14.95
C ASN A 889 0.68 9.09 -15.78
N ASP A 890 0.70 7.85 -15.30
CA ASP A 890 1.16 6.64 -16.00
C ASP A 890 0.08 5.96 -16.86
N ASN A 891 -1.13 6.54 -16.94
CA ASN A 891 -2.35 5.99 -17.55
C ASN A 891 -2.92 4.74 -16.83
N SER A 892 -2.45 4.43 -15.62
CA SER A 892 -3.12 3.46 -14.75
C SER A 892 -4.52 3.96 -14.37
N GLN A 893 -5.45 3.04 -14.12
CA GLN A 893 -6.85 3.37 -13.88
C GLN A 893 -7.29 2.95 -12.48
N SER A 894 -8.17 3.74 -11.86
CA SER A 894 -8.90 3.30 -10.67
C SER A 894 -10.12 2.46 -11.05
N ASP A 895 -10.67 1.76 -10.06
CA ASP A 895 -12.05 1.28 -10.05
C ASP A 895 -12.99 2.47 -10.34
N THR A 896 -14.06 2.26 -11.12
CA THR A 896 -15.04 3.29 -11.48
C THR A 896 -16.21 3.27 -10.50
N ILE A 897 -16.54 4.42 -9.89
CA ILE A 897 -17.77 4.56 -9.08
C ILE A 897 -18.94 4.86 -9.99
N ILE A 898 -20.08 4.23 -9.73
CA ILE A 898 -21.31 4.36 -10.51
C ILE A 898 -22.47 4.79 -9.62
N GLU A 899 -22.97 6.01 -9.79
CA GLU A 899 -24.20 6.50 -9.13
C GLU A 899 -25.40 6.33 -10.08
N VAL A 900 -26.44 5.63 -9.64
CA VAL A 900 -27.68 5.39 -10.39
C VAL A 900 -28.84 6.13 -9.72
N LYS A 901 -29.40 7.15 -10.39
CA LYS A 901 -30.60 7.89 -9.98
C LYS A 901 -31.63 7.86 -11.12
N LEU A 902 -32.48 6.82 -11.14
CA LEU A 902 -33.48 6.60 -12.19
C LEU A 902 -34.90 6.46 -11.60
N ARG A 903 -35.88 7.03 -12.28
CA ARG A 903 -37.33 6.93 -11.99
C ARG A 903 -38.13 6.79 -13.29
N TYR A 904 -39.43 6.55 -13.18
CA TYR A 904 -40.33 6.63 -14.33
C TYR A 904 -40.55 8.10 -14.79
N PRO A 905 -40.81 8.36 -16.08
CA PRO A 905 -40.97 9.71 -16.62
C PRO A 905 -42.25 10.42 -16.14
N GLY A 906 -42.10 11.30 -15.14
CA GLY A 906 -43.15 12.21 -14.69
C GLY A 906 -42.77 12.89 -13.38
N LYS A 907 -43.22 14.14 -13.14
CA LYS A 907 -42.90 14.87 -11.89
C LYS A 907 -43.56 14.26 -10.63
N HIS A 908 -44.61 13.46 -10.83
CA HIS A 908 -45.36 12.79 -9.76
C HIS A 908 -45.51 11.28 -9.96
N ASP A 909 -44.75 10.69 -10.88
CA ASP A 909 -44.71 9.24 -11.00
C ASP A 909 -44.00 8.64 -9.77
N ARG A 910 -44.56 7.53 -9.25
CA ARG A 910 -44.11 6.80 -8.06
C ARG A 910 -44.02 5.29 -8.33
N ASN A 911 -44.09 4.85 -9.59
CA ASN A 911 -43.88 3.47 -9.95
C ASN A 911 -42.45 3.06 -9.57
N VAL A 912 -42.34 1.89 -8.92
CA VAL A 912 -41.06 1.29 -8.54
C VAL A 912 -41.00 -0.11 -9.14
N THR A 913 -39.88 -0.43 -9.77
CA THR A 913 -39.62 -1.75 -10.37
C THR A 913 -38.18 -2.17 -10.11
N HIS A 914 -37.98 -3.48 -10.00
CA HIS A 914 -36.74 -4.09 -9.52
C HIS A 914 -36.15 -5.03 -10.59
N ASN A 915 -34.95 -5.54 -10.32
CA ASN A 915 -34.32 -6.61 -11.11
C ASN A 915 -34.12 -6.25 -12.59
N HIS A 916 -33.88 -4.98 -12.91
CA HIS A 916 -33.53 -4.57 -14.27
C HIS A 916 -32.07 -4.89 -14.57
N ASN A 917 -31.83 -5.80 -15.51
CA ASN A 917 -30.51 -5.94 -16.10
C ASN A 917 -30.16 -4.65 -16.88
N TRP A 918 -28.87 -4.35 -16.97
CA TRP A 918 -28.29 -3.16 -17.55
C TRP A 918 -26.86 -3.45 -18.04
N ASN A 919 -26.57 -3.01 -19.26
CA ASN A 919 -25.39 -3.43 -20.02
C ASN A 919 -24.85 -2.26 -20.87
N ILE A 920 -23.54 -2.24 -21.14
CA ILE A 920 -22.91 -1.34 -22.12
C ILE A 920 -22.94 -2.02 -23.49
N TRP A 921 -23.41 -1.30 -24.50
CA TRP A 921 -23.57 -1.76 -25.87
C TRP A 921 -22.68 -0.96 -26.83
N VAL A 922 -22.22 -1.60 -27.90
CA VAL A 922 -21.09 -1.08 -28.72
C VAL A 922 -21.36 0.31 -29.31
N ASN A 923 -22.57 0.57 -29.80
CA ASN A 923 -22.93 1.80 -30.50
C ASN A 923 -23.69 2.79 -29.59
N PRO A 924 -23.68 4.10 -29.91
CA PRO A 924 -24.64 5.04 -29.36
C PRO A 924 -26.07 4.79 -29.91
N VAL A 925 -27.07 5.23 -29.14
CA VAL A 925 -28.50 5.22 -29.46
C VAL A 925 -29.01 6.62 -29.81
N GLY A 926 -30.18 6.70 -30.43
CA GLY A 926 -30.83 7.95 -30.84
C GLY A 926 -32.34 7.91 -30.63
N VAL A 927 -33.11 8.16 -31.69
CA VAL A 927 -34.58 8.18 -31.64
C VAL A 927 -35.20 6.83 -31.25
N ASP A 928 -34.47 5.74 -31.45
CA ASP A 928 -34.85 4.37 -31.08
C ASP A 928 -34.97 4.16 -29.56
N ALA A 929 -34.41 5.04 -28.74
CA ALA A 929 -34.62 5.06 -27.28
C ALA A 929 -36.07 5.41 -26.87
N THR A 930 -36.89 5.92 -27.79
CA THR A 930 -38.23 6.45 -27.50
C THR A 930 -39.37 5.69 -28.20
N VAL A 931 -39.04 4.63 -28.93
CA VAL A 931 -40.00 3.87 -29.73
C VAL A 931 -40.92 3.03 -28.84
N LYS A 932 -42.22 3.00 -29.18
CA LYS A 932 -43.25 2.34 -28.38
C LYS A 932 -43.12 0.82 -28.42
N GLN A 933 -42.97 0.28 -29.63
CA GLN A 933 -42.71 -1.13 -29.90
C GLN A 933 -41.40 -1.55 -29.20
N VAL A 934 -41.48 -2.56 -28.34
CA VAL A 934 -40.39 -2.94 -27.41
C VAL A 934 -39.26 -3.63 -28.17
N GLU A 935 -39.62 -4.37 -29.22
CA GLU A 935 -38.75 -5.17 -30.09
C GLU A 935 -37.81 -4.30 -30.93
N THR A 936 -38.22 -3.05 -31.21
CA THR A 936 -37.44 -2.08 -32.00
C THR A 936 -36.79 -0.98 -31.16
N ARG A 937 -37.01 -0.99 -29.83
CA ARG A 937 -36.44 -0.01 -28.91
C ARG A 937 -34.97 -0.32 -28.63
N CYS A 938 -34.11 0.70 -28.60
CA CYS A 938 -32.68 0.56 -28.33
C CYS A 938 -31.97 -0.46 -29.25
N VAL A 939 -32.39 -0.57 -30.52
CA VAL A 939 -31.81 -1.50 -31.51
C VAL A 939 -30.52 -0.95 -32.12
N ALA A 940 -30.36 0.37 -32.24
CA ALA A 940 -29.16 1.00 -32.80
C ALA A 940 -27.88 0.64 -32.01
N ALA A 941 -28.04 0.37 -30.71
CA ALA A 941 -26.99 -0.04 -29.76
C ALA A 941 -26.12 -1.22 -30.24
N GLY A 942 -26.63 -2.09 -31.13
CA GLY A 942 -25.86 -3.18 -31.75
C GLY A 942 -25.85 -4.45 -30.92
N TYR A 943 -24.83 -4.63 -30.07
CA TYR A 943 -24.61 -5.81 -29.21
C TYR A 943 -23.85 -5.43 -27.92
N VAL A 944 -23.85 -6.32 -26.91
CA VAL A 944 -23.13 -6.14 -25.64
C VAL A 944 -21.62 -6.05 -25.89
N TRP A 945 -20.96 -5.08 -25.26
CA TRP A 945 -19.56 -4.76 -25.54
C TRP A 945 -18.57 -5.78 -24.92
N ASN A 946 -17.96 -6.62 -25.76
CA ASN A 946 -16.89 -7.55 -25.39
C ASN A 946 -15.56 -7.19 -26.11
N PRO A 947 -14.77 -6.23 -25.60
CA PRO A 947 -13.51 -5.79 -26.23
C PRO A 947 -12.31 -6.71 -25.96
N TYR A 948 -12.42 -7.64 -25.01
CA TYR A 948 -11.32 -8.54 -24.62
C TYR A 948 -11.53 -9.98 -25.11
N TYR A 949 -12.53 -10.21 -25.97
CA TYR A 949 -12.79 -11.50 -26.59
C TYR A 949 -12.95 -12.65 -25.58
N THR A 950 -13.53 -12.33 -24.42
CA THR A 950 -13.90 -13.34 -23.42
C THR A 950 -14.81 -14.36 -24.09
N GLN A 951 -14.51 -15.65 -23.92
CA GLN A 951 -15.24 -16.78 -24.52
C GLN A 951 -15.28 -16.82 -26.07
N LEU A 952 -14.26 -16.28 -26.75
CA LEU A 952 -14.16 -16.27 -28.22
C LEU A 952 -14.31 -17.65 -28.90
N ALA A 953 -13.83 -18.72 -28.27
CA ALA A 953 -13.79 -20.06 -28.86
C ALA A 953 -15.08 -20.87 -28.68
N ASP A 954 -15.92 -20.50 -27.70
CA ASP A 954 -17.22 -21.15 -27.46
C ASP A 954 -18.31 -20.12 -27.06
N PRO A 955 -18.63 -19.14 -27.94
CA PRO A 955 -19.48 -17.99 -27.61
C PRO A 955 -20.97 -18.33 -27.45
N LEU A 956 -21.36 -19.60 -27.65
CA LEU A 956 -22.74 -20.08 -27.49
C LEU A 956 -22.98 -20.72 -26.10
N ASN A 957 -21.92 -21.08 -25.39
CA ASN A 957 -21.98 -21.77 -24.10
C ASN A 957 -22.25 -20.79 -22.94
N GLN A 958 -23.48 -20.27 -22.91
CA GLN A 958 -23.96 -19.35 -21.88
C GLN A 958 -23.92 -19.93 -20.46
N GLU A 959 -23.82 -21.25 -20.31
CA GLU A 959 -23.74 -21.89 -19.00
C GLU A 959 -22.34 -21.74 -18.40
N LEU A 960 -21.28 -22.03 -19.17
CA LEU A 960 -19.90 -21.74 -18.77
C LEU A 960 -19.72 -20.24 -18.45
N TYR A 961 -20.31 -19.35 -19.24
CA TYR A 961 -20.27 -17.90 -18.98
C TYR A 961 -20.82 -17.56 -17.58
N LYS A 962 -22.02 -18.04 -17.23
CA LYS A 962 -22.68 -17.77 -15.94
C LYS A 962 -21.96 -18.39 -14.74
N GLN A 963 -21.19 -19.46 -14.95
CA GLN A 963 -20.42 -20.10 -13.87
C GLN A 963 -19.06 -19.42 -13.64
N GLU A 964 -18.48 -18.81 -14.67
CA GLU A 964 -17.16 -18.17 -14.62
C GLU A 964 -17.22 -16.66 -14.36
N CYS A 965 -18.18 -15.93 -14.94
CA CYS A 965 -18.39 -14.50 -14.70
C CYS A 965 -19.11 -14.26 -13.35
N GLY A 966 -18.68 -13.25 -12.59
CA GLY A 966 -19.34 -12.81 -11.36
C GLY A 966 -18.65 -11.59 -10.72
N PRO A 967 -19.17 -11.07 -9.60
CA PRO A 967 -18.55 -9.97 -8.84
C PRO A 967 -17.12 -10.29 -8.35
N ASP A 968 -16.92 -11.56 -8.01
CA ASP A 968 -15.69 -12.20 -7.53
C ASP A 968 -14.76 -12.67 -8.69
N ASN A 969 -15.23 -12.66 -9.93
CA ASN A 969 -14.39 -12.86 -11.12
C ASN A 969 -14.80 -11.92 -12.27
N PRO A 970 -14.61 -10.60 -12.08
CA PRO A 970 -15.11 -9.59 -13.01
C PRO A 970 -14.39 -9.63 -14.37
N LEU A 971 -13.24 -10.31 -14.46
CA LEU A 971 -12.45 -10.43 -15.69
C LEU A 971 -12.99 -11.52 -16.64
N ARG A 972 -13.70 -12.55 -16.14
CA ARG A 972 -14.42 -13.54 -16.98
C ARG A 972 -15.77 -13.02 -17.53
N CYS A 973 -16.16 -11.79 -17.22
CA CYS A 973 -17.34 -11.15 -17.77
C CYS A 973 -17.02 -10.38 -19.07
N TYR A 974 -18.02 -10.18 -19.93
CA TYR A 974 -17.93 -9.13 -20.95
C TYR A 974 -17.84 -7.76 -20.26
N VAL A 975 -17.02 -6.83 -20.75
CA VAL A 975 -16.87 -5.49 -20.14
C VAL A 975 -18.23 -4.76 -20.08
N GLY A 976 -19.03 -4.89 -21.12
CA GLY A 976 -20.40 -4.37 -21.17
C GLY A 976 -21.43 -5.15 -20.34
N ASP A 977 -21.07 -6.27 -19.72
CA ASP A 977 -21.97 -7.00 -18.81
C ASP A 977 -21.78 -6.57 -17.36
N VAL A 978 -22.27 -5.38 -17.07
CA VAL A 978 -22.17 -4.73 -15.76
C VAL A 978 -23.10 -5.42 -14.74
N SER A 979 -24.25 -5.92 -15.19
CA SER A 979 -25.20 -6.64 -14.32
C SER A 979 -24.62 -7.91 -13.71
N ALA A 980 -23.87 -8.69 -14.49
CA ALA A 980 -23.24 -9.90 -13.99
C ALA A 980 -22.08 -9.63 -13.01
N ARG A 981 -21.55 -8.40 -12.95
CA ARG A 981 -20.54 -7.96 -11.99
C ARG A 981 -21.09 -7.25 -10.75
N LEU A 982 -22.13 -6.43 -10.91
CA LEU A 982 -22.61 -5.49 -9.87
C LEU A 982 -24.05 -5.76 -9.41
N GLY A 983 -24.74 -6.71 -10.05
CA GLY A 983 -26.17 -6.94 -9.87
C GLY A 983 -27.06 -6.05 -10.75
N PRO A 984 -28.37 -6.36 -10.81
CA PRO A 984 -29.36 -5.54 -11.49
C PRO A 984 -29.67 -4.25 -10.74
N ILE A 985 -30.26 -3.27 -11.43
CA ILE A 985 -30.71 -2.00 -10.84
C ILE A 985 -32.22 -1.97 -10.62
N SER A 986 -32.64 -1.13 -9.68
CA SER A 986 -34.04 -0.74 -9.47
C SER A 986 -34.31 0.65 -10.04
N ILE A 987 -35.54 0.87 -10.53
CA ILE A 987 -36.03 2.15 -11.07
C ILE A 987 -37.14 2.67 -10.15
N GLY A 988 -37.14 3.96 -9.83
CA GLY A 988 -38.10 4.61 -8.93
C GLY A 988 -37.77 4.45 -7.44
N SER A 989 -36.76 3.66 -7.11
CA SER A 989 -36.27 3.40 -5.74
C SER A 989 -35.31 4.49 -5.22
N ARG A 990 -34.71 4.22 -4.04
CA ARG A 990 -33.50 4.90 -3.57
C ARG A 990 -32.39 4.90 -4.64
N ARG A 991 -31.50 5.90 -4.60
CA ARG A 991 -30.27 5.91 -5.41
C ARG A 991 -29.40 4.71 -5.04
N GLN A 992 -28.66 4.19 -6.02
CA GLN A 992 -27.75 3.05 -5.86
C GLN A 992 -26.33 3.50 -6.22
N VAL A 993 -25.32 3.02 -5.47
CA VAL A 993 -23.90 3.38 -5.68
C VAL A 993 -23.07 2.10 -5.69
N PHE A 994 -22.41 1.84 -6.82
CA PHE A 994 -21.61 0.65 -7.10
C PHE A 994 -20.16 1.04 -7.42
N THR A 995 -19.24 0.08 -7.34
CA THR A 995 -17.83 0.24 -7.71
C THR A 995 -17.39 -0.92 -8.60
N ASP A 996 -16.84 -0.64 -9.78
CA ASP A 996 -16.45 -1.64 -10.78
C ASP A 996 -14.97 -1.51 -11.16
N SER A 997 -14.20 -2.57 -10.89
CA SER A 997 -12.77 -2.65 -11.22
C SER A 997 -12.50 -2.99 -12.69
N ASN A 998 -13.52 -3.33 -13.47
CA ASN A 998 -13.40 -3.71 -14.89
C ASN A 998 -14.16 -2.77 -15.85
N PHE A 999 -14.53 -1.56 -15.41
CA PHE A 999 -15.23 -0.54 -16.22
C PHE A 999 -14.29 0.62 -16.59
N PRO A 1000 -13.69 0.63 -17.79
CA PRO A 1000 -12.79 1.70 -18.22
C PRO A 1000 -13.53 2.90 -18.86
N LEU A 1001 -13.26 4.10 -18.38
CA LEU A 1001 -13.72 5.35 -19.00
C LEU A 1001 -12.71 5.91 -20.02
N GLU A 1002 -11.46 5.45 -20.03
CA GLU A 1002 -10.40 5.95 -20.93
C GLU A 1002 -9.46 4.84 -21.43
N GLY A 1003 -8.52 5.21 -22.30
CA GLY A 1003 -7.56 4.32 -22.95
C GLY A 1003 -8.02 3.83 -24.32
N THR A 1004 -7.34 2.82 -24.85
CA THR A 1004 -7.66 2.18 -26.14
C THR A 1004 -9.02 1.46 -26.12
N VAL A 1005 -9.52 1.15 -24.93
CA VAL A 1005 -10.78 0.43 -24.68
C VAL A 1005 -11.60 1.26 -23.69
N SER A 1006 -12.41 2.20 -24.20
CA SER A 1006 -13.24 3.10 -23.39
C SER A 1006 -14.74 2.86 -23.60
N ALA A 1007 -15.53 3.11 -22.55
CA ALA A 1007 -16.98 3.16 -22.54
C ALA A 1007 -17.57 4.51 -23.02
N LEU A 1008 -16.78 5.58 -23.13
CA LEU A 1008 -17.26 6.87 -23.66
C LEU A 1008 -17.71 6.72 -25.12
N GLY A 1009 -18.80 7.40 -25.49
CA GLY A 1009 -19.40 7.32 -26.83
C GLY A 1009 -20.22 6.06 -27.11
N ARG A 1010 -20.34 5.15 -26.13
CA ARG A 1010 -21.20 3.95 -26.18
C ARG A 1010 -22.59 4.23 -25.61
N SER A 1011 -23.46 3.24 -25.58
CA SER A 1011 -24.76 3.33 -24.88
C SER A 1011 -24.86 2.38 -23.70
N ILE A 1012 -25.61 2.77 -22.67
CA ILE A 1012 -26.18 1.85 -21.67
C ILE A 1012 -27.57 1.47 -22.15
N VAL A 1013 -27.87 0.18 -22.19
CA VAL A 1013 -29.21 -0.38 -22.39
C VAL A 1013 -29.66 -1.01 -21.08
N ILE A 1014 -30.85 -0.60 -20.62
CA ILE A 1014 -31.56 -1.14 -19.46
C ILE A 1014 -32.69 -2.04 -19.98
N PHE A 1015 -32.82 -3.21 -19.38
CA PHE A 1015 -33.81 -4.24 -19.70
C PHE A 1015 -35.10 -4.07 -18.89
N GLY A 1016 -36.10 -4.90 -19.17
CA GLY A 1016 -37.34 -4.93 -18.40
C GLY A 1016 -37.12 -5.35 -16.94
N ALA A 1017 -38.13 -5.15 -16.11
CA ALA A 1017 -38.13 -5.59 -14.71
C ALA A 1017 -38.04 -7.14 -14.63
N ASP A 1018 -37.68 -7.65 -13.45
CA ASP A 1018 -37.70 -9.09 -13.14
C ASP A 1018 -36.93 -9.95 -14.15
N TYR A 1019 -35.71 -9.49 -14.47
CA TYR A 1019 -34.75 -10.13 -15.37
C TYR A 1019 -35.25 -10.32 -16.82
N SER A 1020 -36.29 -9.58 -17.23
CA SER A 1020 -36.90 -9.67 -18.55
C SER A 1020 -35.92 -9.35 -19.69
N GLY A 1021 -35.79 -10.25 -20.67
CA GLY A 1021 -34.87 -10.10 -21.81
C GLY A 1021 -35.21 -8.99 -22.83
N PHE A 1022 -36.26 -8.20 -22.60
CA PHE A 1022 -36.67 -7.10 -23.47
C PHE A 1022 -35.97 -5.78 -23.13
N ARG A 1023 -35.63 -4.98 -24.15
CA ARG A 1023 -34.97 -3.67 -23.98
C ARG A 1023 -35.97 -2.61 -23.52
N PHE A 1024 -35.78 -2.05 -22.33
CA PHE A 1024 -36.72 -1.12 -21.71
C PHE A 1024 -36.37 0.34 -21.99
N ALA A 1025 -35.12 0.75 -21.78
CA ALA A 1025 -34.64 2.12 -21.95
C ALA A 1025 -33.15 2.15 -22.31
N CYS A 1026 -32.66 3.25 -22.87
CA CYS A 1026 -31.22 3.42 -23.16
C CYS A 1026 -30.82 4.90 -23.21
N ALA A 1027 -29.53 5.16 -22.99
CA ALA A 1027 -28.90 6.48 -23.10
C ALA A 1027 -27.41 6.35 -23.48
N ASN A 1028 -26.83 7.40 -24.05
CA ASN A 1028 -25.41 7.44 -24.42
C ASN A 1028 -24.53 7.80 -23.22
N ILE A 1029 -23.33 7.21 -23.15
CA ILE A 1029 -22.31 7.53 -22.15
C ILE A 1029 -21.48 8.71 -22.69
N GLU A 1030 -21.75 9.91 -22.17
CA GLU A 1030 -21.16 11.17 -22.61
C GLU A 1030 -20.33 11.80 -21.48
N PRO A 1031 -19.37 12.71 -21.74
CA PRO A 1031 -18.62 13.39 -20.68
C PRO A 1031 -19.52 14.24 -19.75
N ASP A 1032 -19.33 14.16 -18.43
CA ASP A 1032 -20.02 15.01 -17.44
C ASP A 1032 -19.11 16.17 -17.02
N HIS A 1033 -19.00 17.17 -17.89
CA HIS A 1033 -18.27 18.41 -17.60
C HIS A 1033 -18.99 19.21 -16.50
N ASP A 1034 -18.25 19.75 -15.52
CA ASP A 1034 -18.78 20.57 -14.43
C ASP A 1034 -18.12 21.96 -14.46
N ILE A 1035 -18.87 22.98 -14.90
CA ILE A 1035 -18.39 24.36 -15.01
C ILE A 1035 -18.94 25.18 -13.86
N VAL A 1036 -18.05 25.73 -13.05
CA VAL A 1036 -18.37 26.48 -11.83
C VAL A 1036 -18.26 27.99 -12.08
N LYS A 1037 -19.31 28.75 -11.75
CA LYS A 1037 -19.35 30.22 -11.90
C LYS A 1037 -20.03 30.91 -10.72
N TYR A 1038 -19.52 32.08 -10.34
CA TYR A 1038 -20.26 33.01 -9.49
C TYR A 1038 -21.28 33.81 -10.32
N ILE A 1039 -22.49 33.98 -9.79
CA ILE A 1039 -23.50 34.88 -10.35
C ILE A 1039 -23.93 35.90 -9.29
N ASN A 1040 -24.25 37.12 -9.71
CA ASN A 1040 -24.80 38.17 -8.86
C ASN A 1040 -26.19 38.58 -9.38
N LEU A 1041 -27.24 38.34 -8.60
CA LEU A 1041 -28.63 38.64 -8.95
C LEU A 1041 -29.19 39.74 -8.06
N LYS A 1042 -30.13 40.55 -8.58
CA LYS A 1042 -30.95 41.41 -7.72
C LYS A 1042 -31.98 40.56 -6.98
N LYS A 1043 -32.11 40.73 -5.66
CA LYS A 1043 -33.02 39.96 -4.79
C LYS A 1043 -34.42 40.60 -4.80
N PRO A 1044 -35.45 39.99 -5.42
CA PRO A 1044 -36.84 40.43 -5.26
C PRO A 1044 -37.37 40.12 -3.84
N PRO A 1045 -38.45 40.78 -3.37
CA PRO A 1045 -38.98 40.64 -2.00
C PRO A 1045 -39.45 39.23 -1.57
N ARG A 1046 -39.50 38.27 -2.51
CA ARG A 1046 -39.80 36.85 -2.27
C ARG A 1046 -38.87 35.96 -3.09
N PHE A 1047 -37.56 36.22 -3.02
CA PHE A 1047 -36.56 35.40 -3.70
C PHE A 1047 -36.36 34.06 -2.96
N VAL A 1048 -36.51 32.95 -3.68
CA VAL A 1048 -36.20 31.59 -3.20
C VAL A 1048 -35.28 30.95 -4.23
N VAL A 1049 -34.12 30.45 -3.79
CA VAL A 1049 -33.06 29.90 -4.67
C VAL A 1049 -33.59 28.71 -5.49
N ALA A 1050 -34.34 27.80 -4.85
CA ALA A 1050 -34.95 26.65 -5.53
C ALA A 1050 -35.97 27.05 -6.60
N GLN A 1051 -36.79 28.08 -6.37
CA GLN A 1051 -37.75 28.58 -7.37
C GLN A 1051 -37.04 29.25 -8.55
N PHE A 1052 -35.99 30.05 -8.28
CA PHE A 1052 -35.13 30.60 -9.32
C PHE A 1052 -34.51 29.49 -10.18
N LEU A 1053 -34.03 28.42 -9.54
CA LEU A 1053 -33.42 27.28 -10.20
C LEU A 1053 -34.43 26.47 -11.04
N GLU A 1054 -35.65 26.22 -10.56
CA GLU A 1054 -36.71 25.63 -11.39
C GLU A 1054 -37.14 26.53 -12.56
N ASP A 1055 -37.32 27.84 -12.36
CA ASP A 1055 -37.69 28.77 -13.44
C ASP A 1055 -36.61 28.82 -14.54
N VAL A 1056 -35.32 28.82 -14.16
CA VAL A 1056 -34.20 28.74 -15.11
C VAL A 1056 -34.16 27.38 -15.80
N ARG A 1057 -34.20 26.26 -15.06
CA ARG A 1057 -34.25 24.89 -15.63
C ARG A 1057 -35.40 24.79 -16.65
N PHE A 1058 -36.59 25.31 -16.33
CA PHE A 1058 -37.76 25.29 -17.21
C PHE A 1058 -37.63 26.20 -18.44
N VAL A 1059 -37.11 27.42 -18.30
CA VAL A 1059 -36.89 28.32 -19.45
C VAL A 1059 -35.82 27.75 -20.37
N MET A 1060 -34.69 27.28 -19.85
CA MET A 1060 -33.61 26.71 -20.66
C MET A 1060 -33.93 25.32 -21.23
N GLY A 1061 -34.88 24.59 -20.63
CA GLY A 1061 -35.29 23.25 -21.05
C GLY A 1061 -34.35 22.16 -20.54
N LEU A 1062 -33.81 22.32 -19.33
CA LEU A 1062 -32.80 21.44 -18.72
C LEU A 1062 -33.43 20.46 -17.73
N PRO A 1063 -32.91 19.22 -17.61
CA PRO A 1063 -33.21 18.34 -16.49
C PRO A 1063 -32.54 18.82 -15.20
N GLU A 1064 -33.02 18.32 -14.07
CA GLU A 1064 -32.59 18.69 -12.71
C GLU A 1064 -31.06 18.62 -12.53
N TRP A 1065 -30.42 17.56 -13.04
CA TRP A 1065 -29.00 17.25 -12.82
C TRP A 1065 -27.99 18.02 -13.68
N MET A 1066 -28.43 18.82 -14.67
CA MET A 1066 -27.56 19.61 -15.56
C MET A 1066 -27.31 21.05 -15.10
N LEU A 1067 -28.01 21.50 -14.06
CA LEU A 1067 -27.84 22.84 -13.48
C LEU A 1067 -28.11 22.76 -11.98
N ALA A 1068 -27.12 23.10 -11.15
CA ALA A 1068 -27.19 23.07 -9.69
C ALA A 1068 -26.58 24.34 -9.07
N ILE A 1069 -26.82 24.57 -7.77
CA ILE A 1069 -26.35 25.75 -7.01
C ILE A 1069 -25.77 25.25 -5.69
N ASP A 1070 -24.58 25.71 -5.28
CA ASP A 1070 -24.07 25.44 -3.93
C ASP A 1070 -24.77 26.41 -2.95
N SER A 1071 -25.71 25.88 -2.19
CA SER A 1071 -26.50 26.61 -1.19
C SER A 1071 -25.62 27.30 -0.13
N ARG A 1072 -24.51 26.67 0.27
CA ARG A 1072 -23.55 27.16 1.29
C ARG A 1072 -22.80 28.40 0.81
N SER A 1073 -22.63 28.53 -0.51
CA SER A 1073 -21.90 29.65 -1.14
C SER A 1073 -22.69 30.97 -1.20
N THR A 1074 -23.97 30.95 -0.82
CA THR A 1074 -24.87 32.09 -0.99
C THR A 1074 -24.49 33.26 -0.06
N LYS A 1075 -24.38 34.47 -0.62
CA LYS A 1075 -24.03 35.69 0.12
C LYS A 1075 -24.95 36.84 -0.28
N THR A 1076 -25.47 37.57 0.68
CA THR A 1076 -26.27 38.78 0.42
C THR A 1076 -25.35 40.00 0.28
N LEU A 1077 -25.68 40.90 -0.65
CA LEU A 1077 -24.88 42.06 -1.03
C LEU A 1077 -25.77 43.31 -1.09
N HIS A 1078 -25.16 44.49 -0.88
CA HIS A 1078 -25.83 45.80 -0.93
C HIS A 1078 -27.09 45.87 -0.05
N ASN A 1079 -26.93 45.68 1.27
CA ASN A 1079 -28.03 45.69 2.25
C ASN A 1079 -29.23 44.81 1.85
N ASP A 1080 -28.93 43.55 1.51
CA ASP A 1080 -29.87 42.52 1.04
C ASP A 1080 -30.57 42.80 -0.30
N ALA A 1081 -30.22 43.88 -1.02
CA ALA A 1081 -30.78 44.17 -2.34
C ALA A 1081 -30.32 43.21 -3.44
N CYS A 1082 -29.20 42.50 -3.22
CA CYS A 1082 -28.64 41.52 -4.16
C CYS A 1082 -28.17 40.24 -3.46
N ILE A 1083 -28.04 39.16 -4.24
CA ILE A 1083 -27.54 37.86 -3.80
C ILE A 1083 -26.49 37.34 -4.78
N GLN A 1084 -25.36 36.90 -4.24
CA GLN A 1084 -24.31 36.16 -4.92
C GLN A 1084 -24.45 34.66 -4.61
N MET A 1085 -24.18 33.81 -5.58
CA MET A 1085 -24.17 32.33 -5.42
C MET A 1085 -23.27 31.67 -6.45
N ILE A 1086 -22.76 30.47 -6.14
CA ILE A 1086 -22.06 29.61 -7.08
C ILE A 1086 -23.06 28.71 -7.81
N VAL A 1087 -22.96 28.69 -9.14
CA VAL A 1087 -23.73 27.84 -10.05
C VAL A 1087 -22.80 26.81 -10.69
N HIS A 1088 -23.30 25.58 -10.79
CA HIS A 1088 -22.68 24.47 -11.49
C HIS A 1088 -23.48 24.15 -12.76
N PHE A 1089 -22.83 24.25 -13.92
CA PHE A 1089 -23.37 23.80 -15.21
C PHE A 1089 -22.80 22.41 -15.50
N LYS A 1090 -23.66 21.39 -15.58
CA LYS A 1090 -23.24 19.98 -15.66
C LYS A 1090 -23.70 19.28 -16.95
N GLY A 1091 -23.08 18.16 -17.29
CA GLY A 1091 -23.37 17.32 -18.45
C GLY A 1091 -22.61 17.72 -19.73
N PRO A 1092 -22.79 16.96 -20.83
CA PRO A 1092 -21.98 17.09 -22.05
C PRO A 1092 -22.15 18.44 -22.78
N SER A 1093 -23.24 19.17 -22.50
CA SER A 1093 -23.50 20.50 -23.07
C SER A 1093 -23.11 21.66 -22.14
N ALA A 1094 -22.41 21.42 -21.01
CA ALA A 1094 -22.14 22.43 -19.96
C ALA A 1094 -21.70 23.81 -20.48
N HIS A 1095 -20.76 23.86 -21.45
CA HIS A 1095 -20.31 25.12 -22.07
C HIS A 1095 -21.43 25.89 -22.77
N LYS A 1096 -22.33 25.21 -23.48
CA LYS A 1096 -23.48 25.85 -24.13
C LYS A 1096 -24.50 26.29 -23.08
N ILE A 1097 -24.70 25.50 -22.03
CA ILE A 1097 -25.61 25.84 -20.92
C ILE A 1097 -25.12 27.11 -20.21
N GLU A 1098 -23.82 27.24 -19.89
CA GLU A 1098 -23.25 28.45 -19.29
C GLU A 1098 -23.43 29.71 -20.17
N GLN A 1099 -23.21 29.57 -21.48
CA GLN A 1099 -23.38 30.66 -22.44
C GLN A 1099 -24.86 31.08 -22.61
N ASP A 1100 -25.77 30.12 -22.74
CA ASP A 1100 -27.21 30.40 -22.85
C ASP A 1100 -27.78 30.95 -21.54
N PHE A 1101 -27.27 30.50 -20.39
CA PHE A 1101 -27.62 31.05 -19.07
C PHE A 1101 -27.17 32.51 -18.93
N SER A 1102 -25.93 32.80 -19.31
CA SER A 1102 -25.39 34.17 -19.29
C SER A 1102 -26.16 35.09 -20.25
N ARG A 1103 -26.51 34.59 -21.44
CA ARG A 1103 -27.41 35.27 -22.39
C ARG A 1103 -28.81 35.50 -21.79
N LEU A 1104 -29.38 34.50 -21.13
CA LEU A 1104 -30.70 34.57 -20.51
C LEU A 1104 -30.76 35.59 -19.37
N LEU A 1105 -29.72 35.68 -18.53
CA LEU A 1105 -29.63 36.71 -17.48
C LEU A 1105 -29.40 38.14 -18.04
N ALA A 1106 -28.66 38.27 -19.15
CA ALA A 1106 -28.37 39.57 -19.76
C ALA A 1106 -29.56 40.13 -20.59
N VAL A 1107 -30.28 39.26 -21.30
CA VAL A 1107 -31.35 39.65 -22.26
C VAL A 1107 -32.75 39.41 -21.68
N GLY A 1108 -32.90 38.56 -20.66
CA GLY A 1108 -34.19 38.16 -20.09
C GLY A 1108 -34.99 37.18 -20.98
N ARG A 1109 -34.41 36.69 -22.09
CA ARG A 1109 -35.08 35.86 -23.10
C ARG A 1109 -34.15 34.85 -23.76
N LEU A 1110 -34.67 33.65 -24.07
CA LEU A 1110 -33.99 32.58 -24.81
C LEU A 1110 -34.98 31.82 -25.73
N ASP A 1111 -34.89 32.02 -27.05
CA ASP A 1111 -35.93 31.54 -27.99
C ASP A 1111 -35.88 30.05 -28.34
N ALA A 1112 -34.73 29.39 -28.19
CA ALA A 1112 -34.54 27.94 -28.32
C ALA A 1112 -34.17 27.30 -26.96
N PRO A 1113 -34.37 25.99 -26.75
CA PRO A 1113 -33.82 25.29 -25.59
C PRO A 1113 -32.30 25.09 -25.71
N SER A 1114 -31.60 25.00 -24.58
CA SER A 1114 -30.15 24.85 -24.55
C SER A 1114 -29.69 23.43 -24.89
N ILE A 1115 -30.46 22.41 -24.52
CA ILE A 1115 -30.25 21.04 -25.02
C ILE A 1115 -31.22 20.74 -26.18
N PHE A 1116 -30.76 19.92 -27.13
CA PHE A 1116 -31.59 19.41 -28.21
C PHE A 1116 -32.06 17.99 -27.86
N ILE A 1117 -33.36 17.73 -28.01
CA ILE A 1117 -33.98 16.45 -27.66
C ILE A 1117 -34.60 15.87 -28.96
N PRO A 1118 -34.01 14.82 -29.57
CA PRO A 1118 -34.45 14.30 -30.87
C PRO A 1118 -35.92 13.88 -30.86
N GLY A 1119 -36.72 14.44 -31.77
CA GLY A 1119 -38.15 14.11 -31.90
C GLY A 1119 -39.08 14.78 -30.88
N TYR A 1120 -38.56 15.57 -29.93
CA TYR A 1120 -39.37 16.22 -28.90
C TYR A 1120 -39.28 17.77 -28.96
N VAL A 1121 -40.43 18.43 -29.03
CA VAL A 1121 -40.54 19.90 -29.03
C VAL A 1121 -41.55 20.37 -27.98
N ASN A 1122 -41.07 20.99 -26.90
CA ASN A 1122 -41.93 21.56 -25.86
C ASN A 1122 -42.55 22.89 -26.33
N SER A 1123 -43.73 22.81 -26.96
CA SER A 1123 -44.52 23.97 -27.39
C SER A 1123 -45.01 24.87 -26.25
N LYS A 1124 -45.00 24.38 -25.00
CA LYS A 1124 -45.43 25.11 -23.79
C LYS A 1124 -44.28 25.74 -22.99
N ARG A 1125 -43.04 25.69 -23.49
CA ARG A 1125 -41.85 26.24 -22.81
C ARG A 1125 -41.92 27.78 -22.71
N LYS A 1126 -41.78 28.33 -21.50
CA LYS A 1126 -41.57 29.77 -21.27
C LYS A 1126 -40.25 30.20 -21.95
N ARG A 1127 -40.24 31.33 -22.65
CA ARG A 1127 -39.02 31.86 -23.32
C ARG A 1127 -38.36 33.01 -22.57
N THR A 1128 -38.95 33.49 -21.48
CA THR A 1128 -38.55 34.72 -20.78
C THR A 1128 -38.35 34.47 -19.30
N LEU A 1129 -37.39 35.17 -18.69
CA LEU A 1129 -37.04 35.11 -17.28
C LEU A 1129 -37.19 36.50 -16.64
N SER A 1130 -37.70 36.57 -15.41
CA SER A 1130 -38.02 37.82 -14.71
C SER A 1130 -36.87 38.38 -13.86
N TYR A 1131 -35.91 37.53 -13.50
CA TYR A 1131 -34.74 37.90 -12.70
C TYR A 1131 -33.75 38.77 -13.50
N ARG A 1132 -32.98 39.60 -12.80
CA ARG A 1132 -31.97 40.50 -13.39
C ARG A 1132 -30.66 40.40 -12.62
N THR A 1133 -29.55 40.59 -13.31
CA THR A 1133 -28.22 40.72 -12.69
C THR A 1133 -28.16 41.91 -11.73
N CYS A 1134 -27.36 41.79 -10.68
CA CYS A 1134 -26.97 42.94 -9.86
C CYS A 1134 -25.89 43.75 -10.60
N GLY A 1135 -25.93 45.08 -10.48
CA GLY A 1135 -24.85 45.94 -10.99
C GLY A 1135 -23.65 45.98 -10.03
N VAL A 1136 -22.52 46.52 -10.49
CA VAL A 1136 -21.31 46.73 -9.66
C VAL A 1136 -21.45 47.96 -8.73
N ARG A 1137 -22.55 48.72 -8.86
CA ARG A 1137 -22.90 49.87 -8.01
C ARG A 1137 -24.16 49.57 -7.20
N ASP A 1138 -24.23 50.19 -6.02
CA ASP A 1138 -25.41 50.12 -5.17
C ASP A 1138 -26.65 50.70 -5.90
N PRO A 1139 -27.80 50.00 -5.95
CA PRO A 1139 -29.01 50.53 -6.58
C PRO A 1139 -29.58 51.80 -5.91
N ASN A 1140 -29.05 52.22 -4.75
CA ASN A 1140 -29.37 53.48 -4.07
C ASN A 1140 -28.37 54.62 -4.35
N GLU A 1141 -27.25 54.40 -5.06
CA GLU A 1141 -26.40 55.50 -5.53
C GLU A 1141 -27.20 56.40 -6.48
N LYS A 1142 -27.50 57.63 -6.04
CA LYS A 1142 -28.19 58.62 -6.88
C LYS A 1142 -27.32 58.97 -8.08
N SER A 1143 -27.87 58.78 -9.27
CA SER A 1143 -27.24 59.19 -10.53
C SER A 1143 -26.88 60.68 -10.51
N ALA A 1144 -25.58 60.97 -10.48
CA ALA A 1144 -25.07 62.30 -10.76
C ALA A 1144 -25.33 62.63 -12.24
N LYS A 1145 -26.25 63.57 -12.49
CA LYS A 1145 -26.59 64.01 -13.85
C LYS A 1145 -25.40 64.71 -14.51
N VAL A 1146 -24.64 63.97 -15.31
CA VAL A 1146 -23.78 64.59 -16.34
C VAL A 1146 -24.69 65.09 -17.46
N LEU A 1147 -24.73 66.41 -17.67
CA LEU A 1147 -25.42 66.98 -18.82
C LEU A 1147 -24.61 66.66 -20.09
N PHE A 1148 -25.29 66.11 -21.10
CA PHE A 1148 -24.91 66.30 -22.49
C PHE A 1148 -26.04 67.07 -23.20
N GLY A 1149 -25.66 68.11 -23.94
CA GLY A 1149 -26.58 69.05 -24.57
C GLY A 1149 -27.31 68.47 -25.78
N ARG A 1150 -28.49 69.02 -26.08
CA ARG A 1150 -29.18 68.80 -27.35
C ARG A 1150 -28.37 69.34 -28.52
N SER A 1151 -28.34 68.60 -29.63
CA SER A 1151 -28.41 69.17 -30.97
C SER A 1151 -29.40 68.35 -31.83
N GLY A 1152 -29.97 68.97 -32.86
CA GLY A 1152 -31.12 68.43 -33.60
C GLY A 1152 -30.77 67.47 -34.74
N VAL A 1153 -31.80 66.77 -35.23
CA VAL A 1153 -31.81 65.95 -36.45
C VAL A 1153 -32.06 66.85 -37.68
N VAL A 1154 -31.58 66.49 -38.89
CA VAL A 1154 -32.36 66.47 -40.18
C VAL A 1154 -31.47 66.42 -41.46
N ARG A 1155 -31.78 65.44 -42.35
CA ARG A 1155 -31.56 65.34 -43.82
C ARG A 1155 -30.17 65.06 -44.47
N ASN A 1156 -30.17 63.91 -45.16
CA ASN A 1156 -29.85 63.68 -46.59
C ASN A 1156 -28.45 63.26 -47.11
N LEU A 1157 -28.57 62.37 -48.11
CA LEU A 1157 -27.64 61.73 -49.07
C LEU A 1157 -27.02 62.71 -50.11
N PRO A 1158 -26.11 62.27 -51.02
CA PRO A 1158 -25.11 61.17 -50.99
C PRO A 1158 -23.75 61.53 -51.67
N LEU A 1159 -23.00 60.50 -52.12
CA LEU A 1159 -21.88 60.46 -53.10
C LEU A 1159 -20.45 60.78 -52.57
N GLY A 1160 -19.48 59.94 -52.98
CA GLY A 1160 -18.03 60.03 -52.66
C GLY A 1160 -17.24 60.75 -53.76
N PRO A 1161 -16.08 60.25 -54.26
CA PRO A 1161 -15.32 59.03 -53.92
C PRO A 1161 -13.79 59.29 -53.73
N VAL A 1162 -12.96 58.23 -53.74
CA VAL A 1162 -11.46 58.19 -53.73
C VAL A 1162 -10.78 58.88 -52.50
N THR A 1163 -9.54 58.53 -52.06
CA THR A 1163 -8.43 57.80 -52.70
C THR A 1163 -7.66 56.92 -51.70
N MET A 1164 -6.90 55.95 -52.20
CA MET A 1164 -5.86 55.21 -51.46
C MET A 1164 -4.78 56.15 -50.87
N LEU A 1165 -4.06 55.74 -49.81
CA LEU A 1165 -2.64 55.35 -49.93
C LEU A 1165 -2.07 54.61 -48.69
N LEU A 1166 -1.39 53.49 -48.97
CA LEU A 1166 -0.15 52.98 -48.35
C LEU A 1166 0.12 53.01 -46.82
N LEU A 1167 -0.03 51.81 -46.23
CA LEU A 1167 0.99 51.04 -45.48
C LEU A 1167 2.44 51.17 -46.05
N PRO A 1168 3.56 50.65 -45.45
CA PRO A 1168 3.67 49.61 -44.40
C PRO A 1168 4.79 49.86 -43.33
N LEU A 1169 5.22 48.78 -42.64
CA LEU A 1169 6.52 48.55 -41.93
C LEU A 1169 6.67 49.13 -40.49
N LEU A 1170 7.23 48.41 -39.49
CA LEU A 1170 7.52 46.96 -39.35
C LEU A 1170 7.92 46.54 -37.90
N ARG A 1171 7.56 45.31 -37.45
CA ARG A 1171 8.19 44.48 -36.37
C ARG A 1171 8.16 45.05 -34.92
N LEU A 1172 8.38 44.27 -33.83
CA LEU A 1172 8.64 42.82 -33.64
C LEU A 1172 7.92 42.29 -32.36
N PHE A 1173 7.91 40.96 -32.20
CA PHE A 1173 7.22 40.04 -31.27
C PHE A 1173 7.27 40.40 -29.75
N HIS A 1174 6.41 39.95 -28.81
CA HIS A 1174 5.46 38.82 -28.61
C HIS A 1174 5.99 37.67 -27.69
N GLN A 1175 5.16 37.27 -26.69
CA GLN A 1175 5.34 36.16 -25.70
C GLN A 1175 6.55 36.29 -24.74
N PHE A 1176 6.59 35.74 -23.52
CA PHE A 1176 5.78 34.72 -22.79
C PHE A 1176 5.06 35.37 -21.56
N MET A 1177 4.03 34.83 -20.90
CA MET A 1177 3.51 33.47 -20.66
C MET A 1177 4.27 32.60 -19.64
N LEU A 1178 4.02 32.87 -18.35
CA LEU A 1178 3.92 31.91 -17.25
C LEU A 1178 2.81 32.38 -16.31
#